data_AF-A0A182K4N0-F1
#
_entry.id   AF-A0A182K4N0-F1
#
_cell.length_a   1.000
_cell.length_b   1.000
_cell.length_c   1.000
_cell.angle_alpha   90.00
_cell.angle_beta   90.00
_cell.angle_gamma   90.00
#
_symmetry.space_group_name_H-M   'P 1'
#
loop_
_entity.id
_entity.type
_entity.pdbx_description
1 polymer ?
#
loop_
_entity_poly.entity_id
_entity_poly.type
_entity_poly.pdbx_seq_one_letter_code
_entity_poly.pdbx_strand_id
1 'polypeptide(L)'
;MAYLGRIRTRTVVLVFALICLLTCGVIDAKQCYSCEGENCVRVSTAGITITCTNANDFCYTEFDPASLLPVKRGCLAQSQAASCTGDNCVRCATDDLCNEASSPKHHCVVCSSLVDANCLANPASLSAVQCPAPSSVDLTAAQCYSRVIGTVTERGCIASQTDMDRCTGLDCATCIGTGCNKDEFPANRIQCVQCDSADSCNSDASSSAYCDDVEDVCVTMRRANGNVMKSCKKAMETADLLYCSTNPSQCNYCGEKLCNGVPFSASASTKSCYQCEGNDCLKTSVHLASCTLTDDGCFSIFDGFNPSRRGCSSELSREELASCNAPQCVLCSESECNLQSRGDHRCGYCSSVKDSFCIVPTSEVLPIVQCPAPTTDVSDAQCYTRIIGGSVTERGCISSDTDLAGCAADGHDCATCNIENNGEGCNSGLFPADRRHCTIGTTANAFCPNPWDDCVQLLQIGTRKRICRSSLTVAERIFCANNTNLCHYCTTDNCNAADVNFNYVECLSCDSSSDVRCATNPAALSTFEKCASCATALITTGGKNITHRGCLANLPADVSSQCTVTASSACQRCSTNRCNVDNFPADRLQCFRCVDPPCVSHQNVRLEYCPEYRAGDSCLLELDSTGQLLRLDCRSSLTETELTACTGRCQTCSASGCNDPQAYGTSGSCVQCRSSFNSLCRNQALQVAAEPCNDPANTQCYSRLVDGVTERGCMSDLAASAQSACTRGENCLVCKSRMNNCNTVQYPVAPLTCFQCDSNIDGENCKSAQTGTAAECPAYDTANKCYTIVQTNGDTVRKCSTLAREVECGSISSCEVCLFSGCNNKVNSAVGAIEPPVRTTTPGPTGDATTPVGSYAVRIVMLLGLWLVRPH
;
A
#
# COMPACT_ATOMS: atom_id res chain seq x y z
N MET A 1 74.10 40.16 -26.38
CA MET A 1 75.47 40.29 -25.84
C MET A 1 76.20 38.98 -26.09
N ALA A 2 77.49 39.04 -26.48
CA ALA A 2 78.60 38.11 -26.20
C ALA A 2 78.40 36.56 -26.23
N TYR A 3 79.28 35.72 -26.82
CA TYR A 3 80.58 35.93 -27.49
C TYR A 3 80.86 34.73 -28.46
N LEU A 4 81.52 35.03 -29.58
CA LEU A 4 82.51 34.28 -30.40
C LEU A 4 82.79 32.75 -30.18
N GLY A 5 83.17 31.96 -31.21
CA GLY A 5 83.60 32.34 -32.57
C GLY A 5 83.84 31.19 -33.60
N ARG A 6 84.42 31.55 -34.76
CA ARG A 6 84.65 30.73 -35.99
C ARG A 6 85.88 29.80 -35.87
N ILE A 7 86.08 28.76 -36.70
CA ILE A 7 86.86 28.71 -37.99
C ILE A 7 87.01 27.21 -38.42
N ARG A 8 87.28 26.75 -39.68
CA ARG A 8 86.91 27.11 -41.08
C ARG A 8 87.63 26.14 -42.08
N THR A 9 86.96 25.63 -43.15
CA THR A 9 87.55 25.07 -44.43
C THR A 9 88.48 23.82 -44.34
N ARG A 10 88.81 23.04 -45.39
CA ARG A 10 88.10 22.50 -46.61
C ARG A 10 89.02 21.40 -47.23
N THR A 11 88.46 20.25 -47.64
CA THR A 11 88.82 19.33 -48.76
C THR A 11 90.29 19.00 -49.14
N VAL A 12 90.64 17.71 -49.40
CA VAL A 12 91.33 17.18 -50.63
C VAL A 12 91.85 15.70 -50.52
N VAL A 13 91.32 14.84 -51.41
CA VAL A 13 91.93 13.74 -52.22
C VAL A 13 92.77 12.57 -51.61
N LEU A 14 92.15 11.37 -51.57
CA LEU A 14 92.39 10.17 -52.44
C LEU A 14 93.83 9.61 -52.68
N VAL A 15 94.06 8.31 -52.38
CA VAL A 15 94.54 7.21 -53.29
C VAL A 15 95.15 6.00 -52.53
N PHE A 16 94.59 4.81 -52.84
CA PHE A 16 95.00 3.40 -52.70
C PHE A 16 96.43 2.96 -52.33
N ALA A 17 96.50 1.84 -51.58
CA ALA A 17 97.08 0.51 -51.94
C ALA A 17 97.93 -0.11 -50.81
N LEU A 18 98.14 -1.44 -50.69
CA LEU A 18 97.39 -2.66 -51.05
C LEU A 18 98.18 -3.86 -50.49
N ILE A 19 97.63 -4.65 -49.55
CA ILE A 19 98.11 -6.01 -49.25
C ILE A 19 96.90 -6.91 -48.97
N CYS A 20 96.71 -7.93 -49.81
CA CYS A 20 95.78 -9.01 -49.53
C CYS A 20 96.38 -9.99 -48.52
N LEU A 21 95.57 -10.51 -47.60
CA LEU A 21 95.49 -11.95 -47.30
C LEU A 21 94.26 -12.25 -46.43
N LEU A 22 93.42 -13.14 -46.97
CA LEU A 22 92.29 -13.85 -46.36
C LEU A 22 92.13 -13.77 -44.83
N THR A 23 91.16 -12.98 -44.39
CA THR A 23 90.24 -13.38 -43.30
C THR A 23 88.81 -13.26 -43.85
N CYS A 24 87.94 -14.19 -43.48
CA CYS A 24 86.54 -14.17 -43.92
C CYS A 24 85.90 -12.83 -43.56
N GLY A 25 85.21 -12.20 -44.51
CA GLY A 25 84.28 -11.14 -44.17
C GLY A 25 83.22 -11.72 -43.26
N VAL A 26 83.25 -11.33 -41.98
CA VAL A 26 82.13 -11.56 -41.07
C VAL A 26 81.02 -10.68 -41.62
N ILE A 27 80.07 -11.28 -42.32
CA ILE A 27 78.90 -10.57 -42.78
C ILE A 27 78.04 -10.40 -41.53
N ASP A 28 77.97 -9.19 -40.98
CA ASP A 28 77.26 -8.95 -39.73
C ASP A 28 75.82 -9.46 -39.87
N ALA A 29 75.50 -10.42 -39.02
CA ALA A 29 74.27 -11.18 -39.10
C ALA A 29 73.15 -10.36 -38.47
N LYS A 30 72.09 -10.12 -39.26
CA LYS A 30 71.02 -9.18 -38.93
C LYS A 30 70.32 -9.51 -37.62
N GLN A 31 70.06 -8.53 -36.76
CA GLN A 31 69.24 -8.71 -35.56
C GLN A 31 67.77 -8.34 -35.80
N CYS A 32 66.87 -9.13 -35.21
CA CYS A 32 65.42 -8.92 -35.23
C CYS A 32 64.82 -9.13 -33.84
N TYR A 33 63.70 -8.50 -33.52
CA TYR A 33 62.90 -8.90 -32.36
C TYR A 33 62.29 -10.30 -32.61
N SER A 34 62.26 -11.15 -31.59
CA SER A 34 61.68 -12.50 -31.67
C SER A 34 60.75 -12.79 -30.50
N CYS A 35 59.59 -13.36 -30.79
CA CYS A 35 58.54 -13.68 -29.83
C CYS A 35 57.47 -14.55 -30.50
N GLU A 36 56.65 -15.21 -29.66
CA GLU A 36 55.41 -15.86 -30.08
C GLU A 36 54.30 -15.55 -29.05
N GLY A 37 53.06 -15.43 -29.54
CA GLY A 37 51.88 -15.13 -28.72
C GLY A 37 51.83 -13.69 -28.20
N GLU A 38 51.13 -13.49 -27.09
CA GLU A 38 50.82 -12.17 -26.50
C GLU A 38 52.08 -11.35 -26.15
N ASN A 39 53.20 -12.02 -25.88
CA ASN A 39 54.50 -11.37 -25.63
C ASN A 39 55.01 -10.53 -26.82
N CYS A 40 54.44 -10.69 -28.02
CA CYS A 40 54.82 -9.91 -29.20
C CYS A 40 54.31 -8.47 -29.24
N VAL A 41 53.37 -8.10 -28.35
CA VAL A 41 52.81 -6.74 -28.25
C VAL A 41 53.82 -5.79 -27.60
N ARG A 42 54.50 -6.21 -26.53
CA ARG A 42 55.40 -5.35 -25.73
C ARG A 42 56.88 -5.53 -26.08
N VAL A 43 57.26 -4.99 -27.24
CA VAL A 43 58.62 -5.08 -27.79
C VAL A 43 59.69 -4.51 -26.82
N SER A 44 59.37 -3.39 -26.16
CA SER A 44 60.24 -2.69 -25.21
C SER A 44 60.55 -3.48 -23.93
N THR A 45 59.75 -4.50 -23.59
CA THR A 45 59.86 -5.25 -22.33
C THR A 45 60.23 -6.72 -22.53
N ALA A 46 60.00 -7.29 -23.72
CA ALA A 46 60.31 -8.68 -24.01
C ALA A 46 61.82 -8.97 -24.09
N GLY A 47 62.63 -8.04 -24.57
CA GLY A 47 64.11 -8.12 -24.57
C GLY A 47 64.74 -9.23 -25.43
N ILE A 48 63.94 -10.09 -26.08
CA ILE A 48 64.42 -11.21 -26.88
C ILE A 48 64.70 -10.73 -28.31
N THR A 49 65.96 -10.46 -28.59
CA THR A 49 66.48 -10.29 -29.95
C THR A 49 67.04 -11.62 -30.45
N ILE A 50 66.89 -11.89 -31.75
CA ILE A 50 67.48 -13.03 -32.44
C ILE A 50 68.38 -12.54 -33.57
N THR A 51 69.54 -13.17 -33.71
CA THR A 51 70.45 -12.97 -34.84
C THR A 51 70.06 -13.94 -35.96
N CYS A 52 69.80 -13.43 -37.17
CA CYS A 52 69.44 -14.23 -38.33
C CYS A 52 70.61 -15.07 -38.84
N THR A 53 70.30 -16.20 -39.47
CA THR A 53 71.32 -17.12 -39.99
C THR A 53 72.15 -16.52 -41.11
N ASN A 54 71.57 -15.66 -41.95
CA ASN A 54 72.24 -14.98 -43.06
C ASN A 54 71.98 -13.47 -43.02
N ALA A 55 72.94 -12.67 -43.46
CA ALA A 55 72.79 -11.21 -43.56
C ALA A 55 71.74 -10.73 -44.59
N ASN A 56 71.32 -11.61 -45.51
CA ASN A 56 70.24 -11.32 -46.49
C ASN A 56 68.84 -11.72 -45.99
N ASP A 57 68.72 -12.27 -44.78
CA ASP A 57 67.43 -12.63 -44.20
C ASP A 57 66.66 -11.37 -43.75
N PHE A 58 65.33 -11.46 -43.71
CA PHE A 58 64.46 -10.34 -43.35
C PHE A 58 64.01 -10.45 -41.90
N CYS A 59 63.83 -9.32 -41.20
CA CYS A 59 62.99 -9.34 -40.02
C CYS A 59 61.52 -9.32 -40.42
N TYR A 60 60.66 -10.05 -39.72
CA TYR A 60 59.21 -10.05 -39.96
C TYR A 60 58.40 -9.85 -38.69
N THR A 61 57.17 -9.41 -38.88
CA THR A 61 56.09 -9.38 -37.88
C THR A 61 54.81 -9.87 -38.53
N GLU A 62 54.21 -10.89 -37.93
CA GLU A 62 52.91 -11.46 -38.27
C GLU A 62 51.86 -10.94 -37.28
N PHE A 63 50.69 -10.57 -37.79
CA PHE A 63 49.58 -9.99 -37.03
C PHE A 63 48.38 -10.92 -37.01
N ASP A 64 47.70 -11.00 -35.88
CA ASP A 64 46.40 -11.66 -35.82
C ASP A 64 45.35 -10.85 -36.62
N PRO A 65 44.56 -11.49 -37.51
CA PRO A 65 43.66 -10.76 -38.41
C PRO A 65 42.48 -10.05 -37.73
N ALA A 66 42.16 -10.39 -36.48
CA ALA A 66 40.99 -9.86 -35.76
C ALA A 66 41.37 -8.73 -34.79
N SER A 67 42.38 -8.97 -33.95
CA SER A 67 42.94 -8.02 -32.99
C SER A 67 43.89 -7.01 -33.63
N LEU A 68 44.45 -7.30 -34.82
CA LEU A 68 45.48 -6.50 -35.50
C LEU A 68 46.79 -6.36 -34.71
N LEU A 69 46.96 -7.13 -33.64
CA LEU A 69 48.16 -7.14 -32.80
C LEU A 69 49.21 -8.10 -33.36
N PRO A 70 50.50 -7.82 -33.14
CA PRO A 70 51.58 -8.73 -33.51
C PRO A 70 51.51 -10.01 -32.66
N VAL A 71 51.50 -11.17 -33.31
CA VAL A 71 51.48 -12.51 -32.65
C VAL A 71 52.74 -13.32 -32.87
N LYS A 72 53.57 -12.93 -33.85
CA LYS A 72 54.86 -13.57 -34.10
C LYS A 72 55.86 -12.58 -34.67
N ARG A 73 57.11 -12.66 -34.24
CA ARG A 73 58.22 -11.87 -34.76
C ARG A 73 59.47 -12.75 -34.87
N GLY A 74 60.36 -12.44 -35.81
CA GLY A 74 61.66 -13.08 -35.90
C GLY A 74 62.38 -12.84 -37.22
N CYS A 75 63.28 -13.77 -37.56
CA CYS A 75 63.97 -13.83 -38.84
C CYS A 75 63.20 -14.70 -39.86
N LEU A 76 63.15 -14.24 -41.10
CA LEU A 76 62.57 -14.92 -42.25
C LEU A 76 63.64 -15.11 -43.32
N ALA A 77 63.92 -16.37 -43.68
CA ALA A 77 64.96 -16.68 -44.65
C ALA A 77 64.69 -16.01 -46.00
N GLN A 78 65.74 -15.61 -46.73
CA GLN A 78 65.57 -14.94 -48.04
C GLN A 78 64.70 -15.77 -49.03
N SER A 79 64.81 -17.11 -48.99
CA SER A 79 64.01 -18.05 -49.79
C SER A 79 62.53 -18.13 -49.38
N GLN A 80 62.19 -17.71 -48.16
CA GLN A 80 60.83 -17.71 -47.60
C GLN A 80 60.16 -16.33 -47.66
N ALA A 81 60.82 -15.32 -48.26
CA ALA A 81 60.34 -13.93 -48.31
C ALA A 81 58.95 -13.73 -48.96
N ALA A 82 58.47 -14.72 -49.73
CA ALA A 82 57.12 -14.72 -50.32
C ALA A 82 56.03 -15.28 -49.39
N SER A 83 56.38 -15.89 -48.25
CA SER A 83 55.41 -16.39 -47.26
C SER A 83 54.91 -15.32 -46.27
N CYS A 84 55.63 -14.21 -46.15
CA CYS A 84 55.23 -13.05 -45.34
C CYS A 84 55.05 -11.83 -46.25
N THR A 85 53.83 -11.68 -46.77
CA THR A 85 53.42 -10.56 -47.62
C THR A 85 51.94 -10.25 -47.43
N GLY A 86 51.56 -8.97 -47.44
CA GLY A 86 50.18 -8.51 -47.31
C GLY A 86 49.86 -8.03 -45.90
N ASP A 87 48.58 -7.77 -45.65
CA ASP A 87 48.12 -7.02 -44.46
C ASP A 87 48.36 -7.71 -43.11
N ASN A 88 48.56 -9.03 -43.13
CA ASN A 88 48.69 -9.84 -41.92
C ASN A 88 50.17 -10.21 -41.65
N CYS A 89 51.11 -9.90 -42.54
CA CYS A 89 52.55 -10.14 -42.29
C CYS A 89 53.42 -9.15 -43.06
N VAL A 90 54.20 -8.36 -42.32
CA VAL A 90 55.15 -7.37 -42.86
C VAL A 90 56.58 -7.80 -42.63
N ARG A 91 57.47 -7.45 -43.55
CA ARG A 91 58.91 -7.74 -43.47
C ARG A 91 59.76 -6.56 -43.86
N CYS A 92 60.94 -6.44 -43.24
CA CYS A 92 61.85 -5.31 -43.43
C CYS A 92 63.31 -5.75 -43.60
N ALA A 93 64.02 -5.04 -44.48
CA ALA A 93 65.38 -5.37 -44.90
C ALA A 93 66.43 -4.35 -44.42
N THR A 94 66.02 -3.12 -44.08
CA THR A 94 66.91 -1.95 -44.01
C THR A 94 67.87 -1.97 -42.82
N ASP A 95 67.35 -2.18 -41.60
CA ASP A 95 68.10 -1.96 -40.36
C ASP A 95 67.90 -3.12 -39.37
N ASP A 96 68.79 -3.26 -38.40
CA ASP A 96 68.57 -4.15 -37.25
C ASP A 96 67.32 -3.74 -36.46
N LEU A 97 66.63 -4.73 -35.90
CA LEU A 97 65.41 -4.56 -35.09
C LEU A 97 64.24 -3.85 -35.80
N CYS A 98 64.29 -3.74 -37.14
CA CYS A 98 63.33 -3.00 -37.94
C CYS A 98 61.88 -3.53 -37.90
N ASN A 99 61.60 -4.68 -37.27
CA ASN A 99 60.28 -5.30 -37.26
C ASN A 99 59.32 -4.71 -36.21
N GLU A 100 59.61 -3.53 -35.63
CA GLU A 100 58.71 -2.74 -34.76
C GLU A 100 57.53 -2.07 -35.52
N ALA A 101 56.91 -2.79 -36.45
CA ALA A 101 55.74 -2.35 -37.20
C ALA A 101 54.42 -2.68 -36.49
N SER A 102 53.42 -1.81 -36.66
CA SER A 102 51.99 -2.06 -36.43
C SER A 102 51.37 -2.77 -37.65
N SER A 103 50.16 -3.32 -37.49
CA SER A 103 49.45 -3.92 -38.62
C SER A 103 49.12 -2.86 -39.69
N PRO A 104 49.33 -3.15 -40.99
CA PRO A 104 48.84 -2.32 -42.11
C PRO A 104 47.34 -2.00 -42.08
N LYS A 105 46.53 -2.74 -41.30
CA LYS A 105 45.09 -2.47 -41.09
C LYS A 105 44.79 -1.56 -39.89
N HIS A 106 45.78 -1.22 -39.06
CA HIS A 106 45.60 -0.33 -37.92
C HIS A 106 45.80 1.14 -38.35
N HIS A 107 44.77 1.68 -39.00
CA HIS A 107 44.68 3.07 -39.41
C HIS A 107 43.57 3.78 -38.63
N CYS A 108 43.83 4.95 -38.07
CA CYS A 108 42.84 5.73 -37.31
C CYS A 108 42.81 7.19 -37.79
N VAL A 109 41.67 7.87 -37.64
CA VAL A 109 41.63 9.33 -37.74
C VAL A 109 42.38 9.91 -36.54
N VAL A 110 43.29 10.85 -36.79
CA VAL A 110 44.06 11.56 -35.76
C VAL A 110 43.78 13.05 -35.91
N CYS A 111 43.09 13.66 -34.95
CA CYS A 111 42.72 15.08 -35.00
C CYS A 111 42.35 15.64 -33.61
N SER A 112 42.25 16.97 -33.52
CA SER A 112 41.67 17.70 -32.40
C SER A 112 40.81 18.86 -32.93
N SER A 113 39.63 19.09 -32.36
CA SER A 113 38.73 20.18 -32.78
C SER A 113 39.32 21.58 -32.56
N LEU A 114 40.38 21.71 -31.74
CA LEU A 114 41.17 22.95 -31.60
C LEU A 114 42.00 23.29 -32.85
N VAL A 115 42.30 22.30 -33.70
CA VAL A 115 43.19 22.44 -34.87
C VAL A 115 42.43 22.25 -36.17
N ASP A 116 41.48 21.31 -36.21
CA ASP A 116 40.61 21.06 -37.35
C ASP A 116 39.16 20.86 -36.88
N ALA A 117 38.30 21.83 -37.20
CA ALA A 117 36.88 21.80 -36.84
C ALA A 117 36.14 20.56 -37.38
N ASN A 118 36.63 19.95 -38.48
CA ASN A 118 36.06 18.71 -39.01
C ASN A 118 36.21 17.52 -38.07
N CYS A 119 37.13 17.58 -37.09
CA CYS A 119 37.28 16.53 -36.06
C CYS A 119 36.00 16.33 -35.24
N LEU A 120 35.24 17.41 -35.06
CA LEU A 120 33.88 17.44 -34.52
C LEU A 120 32.83 17.42 -35.64
N ALA A 121 32.89 18.39 -36.56
CA ALA A 121 31.78 18.69 -37.47
C ALA A 121 31.58 17.69 -38.62
N ASN A 122 32.66 17.08 -39.13
CA ASN A 122 32.60 16.14 -40.26
C ASN A 122 33.75 15.11 -40.22
N PRO A 123 33.82 14.28 -39.18
CA PRO A 123 34.92 13.31 -38.99
C PRO A 123 35.01 12.28 -40.12
N ALA A 124 33.89 11.97 -40.78
CA ALA A 124 33.85 11.08 -41.94
C ALA A 124 34.74 11.57 -43.10
N SER A 125 34.84 12.89 -43.30
CA SER A 125 35.69 13.53 -44.33
C SER A 125 37.19 13.40 -44.09
N LEU A 126 37.62 13.11 -42.86
CA LEU A 126 39.03 13.02 -42.50
C LEU A 126 39.64 11.69 -42.97
N SER A 127 40.90 11.72 -43.40
CA SER A 127 41.62 10.50 -43.77
C SER A 127 42.18 9.80 -42.54
N ALA A 128 42.09 8.47 -42.50
CA ALA A 128 42.75 7.67 -41.46
C ALA A 128 44.24 7.51 -41.78
N VAL A 129 45.10 7.60 -40.77
CA VAL A 129 46.55 7.48 -40.87
C VAL A 129 47.04 6.22 -40.16
N GLN A 130 48.13 5.63 -40.64
CA GLN A 130 48.75 4.45 -40.03
C GLN A 130 49.18 4.76 -38.59
N CYS A 131 48.72 3.96 -37.64
CA CYS A 131 49.10 4.12 -36.23
C CYS A 131 50.50 3.58 -35.94
N PRO A 132 51.21 4.12 -34.93
CA PRO A 132 52.46 3.55 -34.43
C PRO A 132 52.22 2.17 -33.78
N ALA A 133 53.28 1.38 -33.64
CA ALA A 133 53.22 0.14 -32.87
C ALA A 133 52.96 0.44 -31.37
N PRO A 134 52.10 -0.33 -30.67
CA PRO A 134 51.94 -0.22 -29.23
C PRO A 134 53.28 -0.49 -28.53
N SER A 135 53.73 0.44 -27.69
CA SER A 135 55.10 0.41 -27.14
C SER A 135 55.17 -0.01 -25.67
N SER A 136 54.08 0.23 -24.91
CA SER A 136 54.08 0.25 -23.45
C SER A 136 52.67 0.14 -22.84
N VAL A 137 51.79 -0.64 -23.47
CA VAL A 137 50.38 -0.81 -23.08
C VAL A 137 49.99 -2.29 -23.19
N ASP A 138 49.09 -2.75 -22.32
CA ASP A 138 48.43 -4.05 -22.53
C ASP A 138 47.20 -3.86 -23.42
N LEU A 139 47.15 -4.60 -24.53
CA LEU A 139 46.07 -4.52 -25.49
C LEU A 139 45.64 -5.93 -25.87
N THR A 140 44.33 -6.14 -25.88
CA THR A 140 43.70 -7.31 -26.51
C THR A 140 43.41 -7.08 -28.00
N ALA A 141 43.44 -5.82 -28.45
CA ALA A 141 43.41 -5.43 -29.86
C ALA A 141 44.05 -4.05 -30.10
N ALA A 142 44.53 -3.81 -31.33
CA ALA A 142 45.03 -2.52 -31.75
C ALA A 142 43.85 -1.57 -32.00
N GLN A 143 43.77 -0.49 -31.22
CA GLN A 143 42.57 0.34 -31.12
C GLN A 143 42.78 1.77 -31.63
N CYS A 144 41.73 2.33 -32.21
CA CYS A 144 41.51 3.76 -32.35
C CYS A 144 40.69 4.26 -31.16
N TYR A 145 40.76 5.56 -30.86
CA TYR A 145 39.84 6.23 -29.93
C TYR A 145 39.15 7.45 -30.55
N SER A 146 37.97 7.76 -30.02
CA SER A 146 37.34 9.09 -30.06
C SER A 146 37.07 9.51 -28.63
N ARG A 147 37.43 10.74 -28.24
CA ARG A 147 37.17 11.28 -26.90
C ARG A 147 36.76 12.74 -26.89
N VAL A 148 36.19 13.17 -25.78
CA VAL A 148 35.94 14.57 -25.45
C VAL A 148 36.70 14.96 -24.18
N ILE A 149 37.28 16.16 -24.16
CA ILE A 149 37.94 16.74 -22.99
C ILE A 149 37.38 18.16 -22.83
N GLY A 150 36.41 18.32 -21.93
CA GLY A 150 35.61 19.56 -21.84
C GLY A 150 34.83 19.78 -23.12
N THR A 151 35.22 20.80 -23.89
CA THR A 151 34.62 21.11 -25.21
C THR A 151 35.43 20.57 -26.40
N VAL A 152 36.61 20.00 -26.16
CA VAL A 152 37.53 19.58 -27.22
C VAL A 152 37.25 18.14 -27.62
N THR A 153 37.04 17.89 -28.91
CA THR A 153 36.90 16.54 -29.46
C THR A 153 38.24 16.09 -30.03
N GLU A 154 38.74 14.94 -29.59
CA GLU A 154 39.99 14.34 -30.07
C GLU A 154 39.75 12.95 -30.63
N ARG A 155 40.51 12.59 -31.67
CA ARG A 155 40.51 11.26 -32.27
C ARG A 155 41.96 10.82 -32.42
N GLY A 156 42.26 9.54 -32.19
CA GLY A 156 43.64 9.05 -32.26
C GLY A 156 43.81 7.53 -32.21
N CYS A 157 45.05 7.10 -32.02
CA CYS A 157 45.45 5.70 -31.82
C CYS A 157 45.76 5.46 -30.33
N ILE A 158 45.41 4.30 -29.78
CA ILE A 158 45.94 3.87 -28.48
C ILE A 158 47.36 3.29 -28.70
N ALA A 159 48.40 3.99 -28.23
CA ALA A 159 49.80 3.61 -28.43
C ALA A 159 50.60 3.44 -27.13
N SER A 160 50.11 4.04 -26.03
CA SER A 160 50.70 4.02 -24.69
C SER A 160 49.62 3.80 -23.62
N GLN A 161 50.04 3.41 -22.41
CA GLN A 161 49.12 3.27 -21.28
C GLN A 161 48.39 4.59 -20.98
N THR A 162 49.07 5.74 -21.12
CA THR A 162 48.47 7.07 -20.94
C THR A 162 47.32 7.36 -21.91
N ASP A 163 47.34 6.80 -23.12
CA ASP A 163 46.23 6.96 -24.07
C ASP A 163 45.01 6.18 -23.63
N MET A 164 45.22 4.97 -23.08
CA MET A 164 44.19 4.12 -22.50
C MET A 164 43.61 4.72 -21.21
N ASP A 165 44.47 5.16 -20.28
CA ASP A 165 44.07 5.76 -19.00
C ASP A 165 43.27 7.07 -19.19
N ARG A 166 43.48 7.77 -20.31
CA ARG A 166 42.71 8.96 -20.73
C ARG A 166 41.51 8.62 -21.62
N CYS A 167 41.20 7.35 -21.81
CA CYS A 167 40.11 6.86 -22.63
C CYS A 167 39.17 5.98 -21.80
N THR A 168 38.59 6.57 -20.75
CA THR A 168 37.72 5.89 -19.79
C THR A 168 36.43 6.66 -19.56
N GLY A 169 35.33 5.95 -19.28
CA GLY A 169 34.03 6.56 -19.02
C GLY A 169 33.29 6.99 -20.30
N LEU A 170 32.23 7.79 -20.14
CA LEU A 170 31.33 8.18 -21.25
C LEU A 170 31.99 9.14 -22.24
N ASP A 171 33.09 9.77 -21.87
CA ASP A 171 33.85 10.70 -22.71
C ASP A 171 34.90 10.04 -23.60
N CYS A 172 35.01 8.71 -23.63
CA CYS A 172 35.79 8.02 -24.66
C CYS A 172 35.12 6.75 -25.19
N ALA A 173 35.34 6.45 -26.46
CA ALA A 173 35.09 5.14 -27.04
C ALA A 173 36.31 4.67 -27.85
N THR A 174 36.67 3.40 -27.67
CA THR A 174 37.67 2.69 -28.48
C THR A 174 37.01 1.81 -29.54
N CYS A 175 37.65 1.63 -30.69
CA CYS A 175 37.20 0.73 -31.74
C CYS A 175 38.39 0.07 -32.46
N ILE A 176 38.14 -0.98 -33.25
CA ILE A 176 39.15 -1.74 -33.99
C ILE A 176 38.87 -1.62 -35.49
N GLY A 177 39.93 -1.47 -36.30
CA GLY A 177 39.86 -1.46 -37.77
C GLY A 177 40.04 -0.09 -38.42
N THR A 178 40.29 -0.10 -39.74
CA THR A 178 40.63 1.08 -40.54
C THR A 178 39.58 2.18 -40.45
N GLY A 179 39.93 3.29 -39.81
CA GLY A 179 39.09 4.48 -39.70
C GLY A 179 37.81 4.27 -38.91
N CYS A 180 37.75 3.26 -38.02
CA CYS A 180 36.55 2.99 -37.21
C CYS A 180 36.15 4.19 -36.34
N ASN A 181 37.10 5.04 -35.95
CA ASN A 181 36.86 6.26 -35.19
C ASN A 181 36.46 7.45 -36.08
N LYS A 182 35.69 7.20 -37.14
CA LYS A 182 35.09 8.23 -38.02
C LYS A 182 33.66 8.61 -37.64
N ASP A 183 32.99 7.78 -36.85
CA ASP A 183 31.60 7.99 -36.47
C ASP A 183 31.43 9.16 -35.49
N GLU A 184 30.21 9.66 -35.37
CA GLU A 184 29.84 10.70 -34.42
C GLU A 184 30.22 10.30 -32.98
N PHE A 185 30.84 11.21 -32.24
CA PHE A 185 31.25 10.95 -30.86
C PHE A 185 31.00 12.15 -29.93
N PRO A 186 30.30 11.95 -28.80
CA PRO A 186 29.52 10.75 -28.43
C PRO A 186 28.41 10.45 -29.46
N ALA A 187 27.83 9.23 -29.43
CA ALA A 187 26.65 8.95 -30.24
C ALA A 187 25.47 9.83 -29.78
N ASN A 188 24.65 10.31 -30.72
CA ASN A 188 23.59 11.30 -30.48
C ASN A 188 24.11 12.60 -29.84
N ARG A 189 25.30 13.06 -30.23
CA ARG A 189 25.84 14.34 -29.75
C ARG A 189 24.89 15.46 -30.16
N ILE A 190 24.60 16.34 -29.20
CA ILE A 190 23.69 17.46 -29.41
C ILE A 190 24.14 18.30 -30.62
N GLN A 191 23.20 18.49 -31.55
CA GLN A 191 23.36 19.26 -32.76
C GLN A 191 22.16 20.18 -32.89
N CYS A 192 22.40 21.47 -33.06
CA CYS A 192 21.34 22.48 -33.07
C CYS A 192 21.32 23.22 -34.40
N VAL A 193 20.15 23.66 -34.82
CA VAL A 193 19.99 24.66 -35.87
C VAL A 193 20.56 25.99 -35.37
N GLN A 194 21.34 26.66 -36.22
CA GLN A 194 22.03 27.92 -35.94
C GLN A 194 21.66 28.99 -36.97
N CYS A 195 21.12 30.12 -36.48
CA CYS A 195 20.68 31.27 -37.28
C CYS A 195 20.36 32.47 -36.37
N ASP A 196 20.44 33.70 -36.89
CA ASP A 196 20.32 34.94 -36.10
C ASP A 196 19.24 35.93 -36.61
N SER A 197 18.40 35.51 -37.57
CA SER A 197 17.32 36.35 -38.10
C SER A 197 16.06 35.54 -38.42
N ALA A 198 14.88 36.18 -38.31
CA ALA A 198 13.61 35.49 -38.54
C ALA A 198 13.48 34.88 -39.96
N ASP A 199 14.01 35.53 -40.99
CA ASP A 199 13.94 35.02 -42.36
C ASP A 199 14.82 33.78 -42.57
N SER A 200 15.99 33.72 -41.92
CA SER A 200 16.86 32.54 -41.98
C SER A 200 16.37 31.40 -41.08
N CYS A 201 15.90 31.72 -39.87
CA CYS A 201 15.46 30.76 -38.85
C CYS A 201 14.12 30.07 -39.11
N ASN A 202 13.33 30.56 -40.05
CA ASN A 202 12.06 29.94 -40.47
C ASN A 202 12.17 29.24 -41.84
N SER A 203 13.39 29.07 -42.37
CA SER A 203 13.64 28.41 -43.66
C SER A 203 14.28 27.04 -43.48
N ASP A 204 13.95 26.08 -44.36
CA ASP A 204 14.58 24.75 -44.40
C ASP A 204 16.09 24.80 -44.75
N ALA A 205 16.62 25.98 -45.07
CA ALA A 205 18.01 26.22 -45.45
C ALA A 205 18.91 26.67 -44.27
N SER A 206 18.40 26.69 -43.04
CA SER A 206 19.20 27.04 -41.86
C SER A 206 20.26 25.98 -41.54
N SER A 207 21.52 26.40 -41.42
CA SER A 207 22.65 25.55 -41.05
C SER A 207 22.49 24.95 -39.65
N SER A 208 23.03 23.75 -39.43
CA SER A 208 23.15 23.15 -38.10
C SER A 208 24.60 22.81 -37.78
N ALA A 209 24.95 22.85 -36.50
CA ALA A 209 26.27 22.48 -36.00
C ALA A 209 26.15 21.71 -34.69
N TYR A 210 27.13 20.86 -34.41
CA TYR A 210 27.25 20.23 -33.10
C TYR A 210 27.59 21.29 -32.06
N CYS A 211 27.06 21.16 -30.84
CA CYS A 211 27.54 21.99 -29.75
C CYS A 211 28.91 21.50 -29.29
N ASP A 212 29.78 22.46 -28.96
CA ASP A 212 31.14 22.21 -28.49
C ASP A 212 31.12 21.38 -27.19
N ASP A 213 30.17 21.67 -26.31
CA ASP A 213 29.92 20.96 -25.07
C ASP A 213 28.86 19.85 -25.28
N VAL A 214 29.11 18.66 -24.73
CA VAL A 214 28.28 17.47 -24.94
C VAL A 214 27.00 17.43 -24.10
N GLU A 215 26.89 18.29 -23.08
CA GLU A 215 25.70 18.47 -22.22
C GLU A 215 25.01 19.82 -22.51
N ASP A 216 25.30 20.46 -23.65
CA ASP A 216 24.56 21.63 -24.08
C ASP A 216 23.15 21.26 -24.57
N VAL A 217 22.27 22.24 -24.65
CA VAL A 217 20.90 22.08 -25.15
C VAL A 217 20.63 23.09 -26.25
N CYS A 218 19.70 22.77 -27.14
CA CYS A 218 19.30 23.70 -28.19
C CYS A 218 18.35 24.76 -27.65
N VAL A 219 18.45 25.97 -28.20
CA VAL A 219 17.55 27.09 -27.90
C VAL A 219 16.91 27.63 -29.18
N THR A 220 15.63 28.02 -29.06
CA THR A 220 14.96 28.96 -29.99
C THR A 220 14.49 30.16 -29.18
N MET A 221 15.04 31.33 -29.46
CA MET A 221 14.73 32.59 -28.76
C MET A 221 14.08 33.60 -29.70
N ARG A 222 13.11 34.36 -29.20
CA ARG A 222 12.54 35.52 -29.90
C ARG A 222 12.90 36.83 -29.18
N ARG A 223 13.78 37.62 -29.78
CA ARG A 223 14.21 38.92 -29.24
C ARG A 223 13.06 39.94 -29.23
N ALA A 224 13.19 40.99 -28.44
CA ALA A 224 12.17 42.05 -28.29
C ALA A 224 11.82 42.80 -29.60
N ASN A 225 12.72 42.81 -30.59
CA ASN A 225 12.46 43.36 -31.93
C ASN A 225 11.66 42.40 -32.85
N GLY A 226 11.32 41.20 -32.38
CA GLY A 226 10.60 40.17 -33.13
C GLY A 226 11.49 39.16 -33.88
N ASN A 227 12.81 39.38 -33.95
CA ASN A 227 13.73 38.46 -34.60
C ASN A 227 13.81 37.14 -33.82
N VAL A 228 13.84 36.02 -34.54
CA VAL A 228 14.13 34.70 -33.99
C VAL A 228 15.62 34.40 -34.16
N MET A 229 16.23 33.82 -33.13
CA MET A 229 17.57 33.24 -33.14
C MET A 229 17.45 31.77 -32.73
N LYS A 230 18.26 30.90 -33.35
CA LYS A 230 18.45 29.51 -32.94
C LYS A 230 19.93 29.26 -32.70
N SER A 231 20.28 28.56 -31.62
CA SER A 231 21.67 28.27 -31.26
C SER A 231 21.78 27.07 -30.31
N CYS A 232 23.01 26.73 -29.94
CA CYS A 232 23.34 25.98 -28.72
C CYS A 232 23.33 26.94 -27.51
N LYS A 233 22.84 26.53 -26.35
CA LYS A 233 22.63 27.41 -25.18
C LYS A 233 23.95 27.94 -24.60
N LYS A 234 25.01 27.14 -24.47
CA LYS A 234 26.33 27.61 -23.99
C LYS A 234 27.04 28.50 -25.01
N ALA A 235 26.62 28.50 -26.28
CA ALA A 235 27.11 29.40 -27.33
C ALA A 235 26.34 30.74 -27.43
N MET A 236 25.32 30.98 -26.60
CA MET A 236 24.58 32.25 -26.58
C MET A 236 25.43 33.39 -26.01
N GLU A 237 25.23 34.61 -26.54
CA GLU A 237 25.81 35.82 -25.93
C GLU A 237 25.22 36.07 -24.52
N THR A 238 26.02 36.67 -23.64
CA THR A 238 25.61 36.99 -22.25
C THR A 238 24.34 37.86 -22.20
N ALA A 239 24.12 38.72 -23.20
CA ALA A 239 22.92 39.55 -23.30
C ALA A 239 21.65 38.73 -23.61
N ASP A 240 21.76 37.73 -24.49
CA ASP A 240 20.65 36.85 -24.87
C ASP A 240 20.30 35.86 -23.74
N LEU A 241 21.32 35.36 -23.02
CA LEU A 241 21.12 34.57 -21.79
C LEU A 241 20.35 35.35 -20.72
N LEU A 242 20.75 36.61 -20.48
CA LEU A 242 20.05 37.50 -19.55
C LEU A 242 18.60 37.79 -20.01
N TYR A 243 18.40 38.02 -21.30
CA TYR A 243 17.07 38.22 -21.89
C TYR A 243 16.15 37.03 -21.62
N CYS A 244 16.60 35.79 -21.86
CA CYS A 244 15.82 34.59 -21.58
C CYS A 244 15.50 34.41 -20.10
N SER A 245 16.46 34.67 -19.19
CA SER A 245 16.20 34.59 -17.74
C SER A 245 15.13 35.58 -17.25
N THR A 246 15.00 36.72 -17.95
CA THR A 246 13.99 37.76 -17.64
C THR A 246 12.66 37.49 -18.36
N ASN A 247 12.68 36.79 -19.50
CA ASN A 247 11.52 36.58 -20.38
C ASN A 247 11.41 35.09 -20.77
N PRO A 248 11.13 34.17 -19.83
CA PRO A 248 11.17 32.73 -20.10
C PRO A 248 10.20 32.29 -21.22
N SER A 249 9.05 32.94 -21.38
CA SER A 249 8.11 32.65 -22.48
C SER A 249 8.59 33.08 -23.88
N GLN A 250 9.77 33.70 -23.99
CA GLN A 250 10.40 34.07 -25.25
C GLN A 250 11.56 33.13 -25.64
N CYS A 251 11.84 32.09 -24.84
CA CYS A 251 12.93 31.14 -25.07
C CYS A 251 12.49 29.70 -24.83
N ASN A 252 12.52 28.87 -25.86
CA ASN A 252 12.25 27.45 -25.77
C ASN A 252 13.58 26.70 -25.75
N TYR A 253 13.74 25.77 -24.80
CA TYR A 253 14.90 24.89 -24.68
C TYR A 253 14.50 23.45 -24.95
N CYS A 254 15.38 22.69 -25.59
CA CYS A 254 15.14 21.29 -25.90
C CYS A 254 16.47 20.50 -25.99
N GLY A 255 16.43 19.23 -25.61
CA GLY A 255 17.60 18.37 -25.39
C GLY A 255 17.88 17.35 -26.50
N GLU A 256 16.94 17.10 -27.41
CA GLU A 256 17.15 16.16 -28.52
C GLU A 256 17.90 16.77 -29.71
N LYS A 257 18.54 15.91 -30.50
CA LYS A 257 19.27 16.32 -31.70
C LYS A 257 18.34 17.01 -32.71
N LEU A 258 18.68 18.25 -33.07
CA LEU A 258 17.94 19.14 -33.97
C LEU A 258 16.51 19.49 -33.51
N CYS A 259 16.18 19.31 -32.23
CA CYS A 259 14.86 19.62 -31.65
C CYS A 259 14.40 21.07 -31.90
N ASN A 260 15.34 22.02 -31.98
CA ASN A 260 15.05 23.43 -32.27
C ASN A 260 14.77 23.72 -33.75
N GLY A 261 14.65 22.70 -34.61
CA GLY A 261 14.26 22.83 -36.01
C GLY A 261 12.87 23.45 -36.21
N VAL A 262 11.94 23.27 -35.27
CA VAL A 262 10.56 23.81 -35.36
C VAL A 262 10.51 25.35 -35.34
N PRO A 263 9.45 25.98 -35.88
CA PRO A 263 9.20 27.41 -35.71
C PRO A 263 9.03 27.80 -34.23
N PHE A 264 9.34 29.05 -33.88
CA PHE A 264 9.15 29.55 -32.52
C PHE A 264 7.66 29.52 -32.11
N SER A 265 7.39 29.02 -30.91
CA SER A 265 6.06 29.07 -30.28
C SER A 265 6.18 29.69 -28.89
N ALA A 266 5.43 30.76 -28.63
CA ALA A 266 5.30 31.38 -27.30
C ALA A 266 4.46 30.54 -26.32
N SER A 267 3.89 29.42 -26.81
CA SER A 267 3.05 28.49 -26.06
C SER A 267 3.59 27.06 -26.17
N ALA A 268 4.91 26.89 -26.25
CA ALA A 268 5.53 25.57 -26.21
C ALA A 268 5.25 24.92 -24.84
N SER A 269 4.53 23.81 -24.84
CA SER A 269 4.18 23.07 -23.63
C SER A 269 5.40 22.30 -23.13
N THR A 270 5.90 22.64 -21.95
CA THR A 270 6.80 21.77 -21.20
C THR A 270 5.99 20.66 -20.53
N LYS A 271 6.58 19.47 -20.41
CA LYS A 271 5.98 18.36 -19.65
C LYS A 271 6.04 18.68 -18.15
N SER A 272 5.16 18.06 -17.38
CA SER A 272 5.21 18.16 -15.91
C SER A 272 5.50 16.79 -15.31
N CYS A 273 6.44 16.73 -14.37
CA CYS A 273 6.90 15.51 -13.71
C CYS A 273 6.78 15.67 -12.19
N TYR A 274 6.49 14.57 -11.51
CA TYR A 274 6.50 14.54 -10.05
C TYR A 274 7.95 14.57 -9.54
N GLN A 275 8.23 15.43 -8.57
CA GLN A 275 9.56 15.72 -8.07
C GLN A 275 9.65 15.54 -6.55
N CYS A 276 10.66 14.80 -6.11
CA CYS A 276 10.96 14.51 -4.71
C CYS A 276 12.37 13.92 -4.55
N GLU A 277 12.92 14.00 -3.34
CA GLU A 277 14.17 13.34 -2.96
C GLU A 277 14.07 12.67 -1.58
N GLY A 278 14.76 11.54 -1.42
CA GLY A 278 14.72 10.70 -0.23
C GLY A 278 13.29 10.28 0.16
N ASN A 279 13.05 10.22 1.47
CA ASN A 279 11.78 9.77 2.04
C ASN A 279 10.59 10.69 1.70
N ASP A 280 10.82 11.88 1.12
CA ASP A 280 9.72 12.72 0.62
C ASP A 280 9.02 12.09 -0.60
N CYS A 281 9.70 11.17 -1.31
CA CYS A 281 9.09 10.37 -2.37
C CYS A 281 8.07 9.32 -1.88
N LEU A 282 8.02 9.05 -0.57
CA LEU A 282 6.99 8.21 0.06
C LEU A 282 5.75 9.02 0.47
N LYS A 283 5.75 10.35 0.34
CA LYS A 283 4.59 11.17 0.70
C LYS A 283 3.57 11.17 -0.42
N THR A 284 2.29 11.07 -0.08
CA THR A 284 1.15 11.17 -1.01
C THR A 284 0.96 12.55 -1.65
N SER A 285 1.79 13.54 -1.30
CA SER A 285 1.78 14.89 -1.87
C SER A 285 3.16 15.21 -2.46
N VAL A 286 3.47 14.58 -3.59
CA VAL A 286 4.69 14.86 -4.37
C VAL A 286 4.51 16.15 -5.16
N HIS A 287 5.56 16.97 -5.26
CA HIS A 287 5.51 18.24 -5.98
C HIS A 287 5.42 18.01 -7.49
N LEU A 288 4.50 18.66 -8.19
CA LEU A 288 4.41 18.59 -9.66
C LEU A 288 5.18 19.78 -10.26
N ALA A 289 6.34 19.49 -10.85
CA ALA A 289 7.22 20.48 -11.47
C ALA A 289 7.06 20.48 -12.99
N SER A 290 7.06 21.66 -13.61
CA SER A 290 7.18 21.78 -15.07
C SER A 290 8.65 21.73 -15.49
N CYS A 291 9.00 20.84 -16.40
CA CYS A 291 10.38 20.62 -16.83
C CYS A 291 10.96 21.80 -17.62
N THR A 292 12.29 21.91 -17.63
CA THR A 292 12.98 23.02 -18.29
C THR A 292 13.05 22.86 -19.81
N LEU A 293 13.03 21.61 -20.30
CA LEU A 293 13.08 21.28 -21.72
C LEU A 293 11.67 20.93 -22.24
N THR A 294 11.37 21.27 -23.50
CA THR A 294 10.06 20.98 -24.11
C THR A 294 9.89 19.51 -24.50
N ASP A 295 10.99 18.80 -24.68
CA ASP A 295 11.09 17.39 -25.09
C ASP A 295 11.49 16.43 -23.95
N ASP A 296 11.66 16.94 -22.72
CA ASP A 296 12.14 16.21 -21.53
C ASP A 296 11.42 14.87 -21.27
N GLY A 297 12.05 13.95 -20.54
CA GLY A 297 11.37 12.80 -19.91
C GLY A 297 11.05 13.08 -18.45
N CYS A 298 10.28 12.20 -17.82
CA CYS A 298 10.24 12.06 -16.37
C CYS A 298 11.06 10.83 -15.94
N PHE A 299 11.67 10.87 -14.76
CA PHE A 299 12.37 9.72 -14.18
C PHE A 299 11.83 9.30 -12.81
N SER A 300 12.13 8.07 -12.41
CA SER A 300 12.02 7.57 -11.03
C SER A 300 13.19 6.65 -10.73
N ILE A 301 13.94 6.97 -9.67
CA ILE A 301 14.99 6.14 -9.07
C ILE A 301 14.43 5.52 -7.79
N PHE A 302 14.79 4.27 -7.55
CA PHE A 302 14.35 3.50 -6.38
C PHE A 302 15.55 3.12 -5.51
N ASP A 303 15.32 3.01 -4.20
CA ASP A 303 16.22 2.36 -3.24
C ASP A 303 15.45 1.17 -2.63
N GLY A 304 15.93 -0.05 -2.88
CA GLY A 304 15.07 -1.23 -2.78
C GLY A 304 13.80 -1.03 -3.61
N PHE A 305 12.63 -1.32 -3.03
CA PHE A 305 11.33 -1.06 -3.67
C PHE A 305 10.78 0.35 -3.45
N ASN A 306 11.41 1.15 -2.58
CA ASN A 306 10.97 2.49 -2.24
C ASN A 306 11.41 3.51 -3.31
N PRO A 307 10.54 4.40 -3.80
CA PRO A 307 11.00 5.52 -4.63
C PRO A 307 11.89 6.44 -3.80
N SER A 308 13.08 6.78 -4.33
CA SER A 308 14.09 7.58 -3.63
C SER A 308 14.37 8.93 -4.29
N ARG A 309 14.26 9.04 -5.62
CA ARG A 309 14.26 10.33 -6.34
C ARG A 309 13.30 10.28 -7.52
N ARG A 310 12.58 11.37 -7.79
CA ARG A 310 11.75 11.56 -8.98
C ARG A 310 11.97 12.98 -9.51
N GLY A 311 11.88 13.18 -10.82
CA GLY A 311 12.09 14.50 -11.45
C GLY A 311 12.03 14.46 -12.97
N CYS A 312 12.55 15.52 -13.61
CA CYS A 312 12.68 15.62 -15.07
C CYS A 312 14.02 15.01 -15.53
N SER A 313 14.07 14.36 -16.69
CA SER A 313 15.28 13.64 -17.14
C SER A 313 16.49 14.56 -17.37
N SER A 314 16.26 15.83 -17.69
CA SER A 314 17.29 16.88 -17.75
C SER A 314 17.95 17.24 -16.41
N GLU A 315 17.42 16.75 -15.29
CA GLU A 315 17.99 16.92 -13.95
C GLU A 315 18.99 15.80 -13.59
N LEU A 316 19.08 14.74 -14.40
CA LEU A 316 20.09 13.69 -14.27
C LEU A 316 21.38 14.12 -14.97
N SER A 317 22.53 13.91 -14.30
CA SER A 317 23.83 13.97 -14.96
C SER A 317 23.94 12.92 -16.06
N ARG A 318 24.88 13.11 -17.00
CA ARG A 318 25.11 12.15 -18.09
C ARG A 318 25.50 10.76 -17.57
N GLU A 319 26.21 10.68 -16.45
CA GLU A 319 26.54 9.44 -15.74
C GLU A 319 25.31 8.78 -15.13
N GLU A 320 24.43 9.54 -14.47
CA GLU A 320 23.15 9.03 -13.95
C GLU A 320 22.24 8.55 -15.07
N LEU A 321 22.13 9.29 -16.18
CA LEU A 321 21.27 8.93 -17.31
C LEU A 321 21.77 7.66 -18.01
N ALA A 322 23.09 7.50 -18.18
CA ALA A 322 23.68 6.28 -18.76
C ALA A 322 23.61 5.06 -17.83
N SER A 323 23.60 5.29 -16.50
CA SER A 323 23.43 4.23 -15.50
C SER A 323 21.96 3.97 -15.12
N CYS A 324 21.03 4.81 -15.55
CA CYS A 324 19.59 4.67 -15.32
C CYS A 324 19.04 3.45 -16.07
N ASN A 325 19.01 2.30 -15.39
CA ASN A 325 18.53 1.03 -15.93
C ASN A 325 17.43 0.45 -15.04
N ALA A 326 16.40 -0.11 -15.67
CA ALA A 326 15.35 -0.83 -14.97
C ALA A 326 15.91 -2.09 -14.27
N PRO A 327 15.42 -2.47 -13.08
CA PRO A 327 14.27 -1.90 -12.37
C PRO A 327 14.60 -0.69 -11.49
N GLN A 328 15.88 -0.40 -11.21
CA GLN A 328 16.29 0.59 -10.20
C GLN A 328 16.13 2.05 -10.65
N CYS A 329 16.11 2.30 -11.95
CA CYS A 329 15.76 3.60 -12.53
C CYS A 329 14.89 3.40 -13.77
N VAL A 330 13.81 4.19 -13.87
CA VAL A 330 12.85 4.12 -14.97
C VAL A 330 12.63 5.51 -15.55
N LEU A 331 12.72 5.62 -16.88
CA LEU A 331 12.39 6.81 -17.66
C LEU A 331 11.04 6.63 -18.35
N CYS A 332 10.26 7.70 -18.48
CA CYS A 332 9.00 7.70 -19.23
C CYS A 332 8.76 9.06 -19.90
N SER A 333 8.11 9.06 -21.07
CA SER A 333 8.06 10.23 -21.96
C SER A 333 6.79 11.08 -21.85
N GLU A 334 5.75 10.58 -21.17
CA GLU A 334 4.47 11.27 -20.98
C GLU A 334 4.53 12.26 -19.80
N SER A 335 3.62 13.25 -19.76
CA SER A 335 3.47 14.07 -18.56
C SER A 335 2.95 13.22 -17.41
N GLU A 336 3.37 13.49 -16.18
CA GLU A 336 2.87 12.88 -14.94
C GLU A 336 3.06 11.35 -14.82
N CYS A 337 3.84 10.74 -15.72
CA CYS A 337 4.01 9.28 -15.79
C CYS A 337 4.83 8.67 -14.66
N ASN A 338 5.65 9.48 -13.98
CA ASN A 338 6.64 9.02 -13.01
C ASN A 338 6.08 8.84 -11.59
N LEU A 339 4.82 8.42 -11.43
CA LEU A 339 4.25 7.96 -10.15
C LEU A 339 4.18 6.44 -10.02
N GLN A 340 4.63 5.67 -11.01
CA GLN A 340 4.61 4.22 -10.94
C GLN A 340 5.57 3.67 -9.86
N SER A 341 5.32 2.43 -9.44
CA SER A 341 6.21 1.61 -8.61
C SER A 341 7.35 1.01 -9.44
N ARG A 342 8.29 0.34 -8.76
CA ARG A 342 9.29 -0.54 -9.39
C ARG A 342 8.57 -1.65 -10.18
N GLY A 343 8.99 -1.93 -11.42
CA GLY A 343 8.26 -2.82 -12.33
C GLY A 343 8.10 -4.27 -11.85
N ASP A 344 9.01 -4.71 -10.97
CA ASP A 344 9.06 -6.02 -10.30
C ASP A 344 8.47 -5.99 -8.89
N HIS A 345 7.90 -4.87 -8.43
CA HIS A 345 7.08 -4.82 -7.22
C HIS A 345 5.74 -5.51 -7.50
N ARG A 346 5.70 -6.85 -7.40
CA ARG A 346 4.58 -7.66 -7.89
C ARG A 346 4.12 -8.73 -6.89
N CYS A 347 2.82 -8.69 -6.57
CA CYS A 347 2.18 -9.56 -5.58
C CYS A 347 0.94 -10.26 -6.15
N GLY A 348 0.57 -11.39 -5.56
CA GLY A 348 -0.72 -12.04 -5.82
C GLY A 348 -1.86 -11.22 -5.22
N TYR A 349 -2.91 -10.97 -6.01
CA TYR A 349 -4.01 -10.10 -5.63
C TYR A 349 -5.37 -10.81 -5.75
N CYS A 350 -6.03 -11.10 -4.62
CA CYS A 350 -7.34 -11.74 -4.64
C CYS A 350 -8.13 -11.51 -3.34
N SER A 351 -9.44 -11.79 -3.39
CA SER A 351 -10.28 -11.88 -2.20
C SER A 351 -11.21 -13.09 -2.32
N SER A 352 -11.32 -13.88 -1.26
CA SER A 352 -12.19 -15.06 -1.21
C SER A 352 -13.70 -14.76 -1.27
N VAL A 353 -14.08 -13.48 -1.27
CA VAL A 353 -15.44 -13.02 -1.59
C VAL A 353 -15.72 -13.06 -3.09
N LYS A 354 -14.72 -12.73 -3.93
CA LYS A 354 -14.82 -12.80 -5.40
C LYS A 354 -14.50 -14.19 -5.93
N ASP A 355 -13.47 -14.81 -5.36
CA ASP A 355 -12.88 -16.04 -5.87
C ASP A 355 -12.47 -16.98 -4.73
N SER A 356 -13.18 -18.10 -4.59
CA SER A 356 -12.87 -19.12 -3.58
C SER A 356 -11.47 -19.73 -3.72
N PHE A 357 -10.85 -19.71 -4.90
CA PHE A 357 -9.47 -20.18 -5.11
C PHE A 357 -8.43 -19.27 -4.47
N CYS A 358 -8.80 -18.06 -4.04
CA CYS A 358 -7.94 -17.20 -3.20
C CYS A 358 -7.48 -17.89 -1.89
N ILE A 359 -8.29 -18.83 -1.36
CA ILE A 359 -7.94 -19.67 -0.22
C ILE A 359 -6.86 -20.69 -0.61
N VAL A 360 -7.06 -21.42 -1.71
CA VAL A 360 -6.12 -22.42 -2.22
C VAL A 360 -5.98 -22.29 -3.76
N PRO A 361 -4.90 -21.66 -4.25
CA PRO A 361 -4.63 -21.57 -5.68
C PRO A 361 -3.99 -22.88 -6.19
N THR A 362 -4.76 -23.97 -6.19
CA THR A 362 -4.31 -25.32 -6.60
C THR A 362 -4.58 -25.69 -8.06
N SER A 363 -5.20 -24.81 -8.85
CA SER A 363 -5.57 -25.12 -10.24
C SER A 363 -5.72 -23.91 -11.19
N GLU A 364 -5.95 -22.70 -10.70
CA GLU A 364 -5.92 -21.48 -11.50
C GLU A 364 -4.79 -20.54 -11.02
N VAL A 365 -4.25 -19.75 -11.94
CA VAL A 365 -3.10 -18.87 -11.68
C VAL A 365 -3.57 -17.66 -10.88
N LEU A 366 -3.16 -17.57 -9.62
CA LEU A 366 -3.31 -16.38 -8.78
C LEU A 366 -2.78 -15.16 -9.56
N PRO A 367 -3.60 -14.11 -9.82
CA PRO A 367 -3.16 -13.00 -10.67
C PRO A 367 -2.08 -12.18 -9.94
N ILE A 368 -0.89 -12.15 -10.55
CA ILE A 368 0.28 -11.42 -10.07
C ILE A 368 0.31 -10.03 -10.71
N VAL A 369 -0.11 -9.01 -9.94
CA VAL A 369 -0.26 -7.62 -10.40
C VAL A 369 0.95 -6.79 -9.98
N GLN A 370 1.24 -5.72 -10.72
CA GLN A 370 2.16 -4.68 -10.26
C GLN A 370 1.48 -3.87 -9.16
N CYS A 371 2.21 -3.65 -8.07
CA CYS A 371 1.75 -2.93 -6.90
C CYS A 371 1.73 -1.42 -7.12
N PRO A 372 0.89 -0.67 -6.38
CA PRO A 372 0.97 0.79 -6.36
C PRO A 372 2.35 1.26 -5.89
N ALA A 373 2.73 2.51 -6.20
CA ALA A 373 3.93 3.09 -5.64
C ALA A 373 3.86 3.12 -4.10
N PRO A 374 4.89 2.66 -3.39
CA PRO A 374 4.94 2.75 -1.93
C PRO A 374 4.79 4.19 -1.45
N THR A 375 3.91 4.35 -0.46
CA THR A 375 3.69 5.60 0.30
C THR A 375 3.99 5.39 1.80
N THR A 376 4.68 4.29 2.09
CA THR A 376 5.39 3.97 3.32
C THR A 376 6.64 3.16 2.95
N ASP A 377 7.52 2.92 3.91
CA ASP A 377 8.69 2.07 3.70
C ASP A 377 8.26 0.59 3.56
N VAL A 378 8.63 -0.03 2.43
CA VAL A 378 8.32 -1.43 2.12
C VAL A 378 9.59 -2.28 2.02
N SER A 379 10.69 -1.92 2.68
CA SER A 379 11.95 -2.67 2.62
C SER A 379 11.82 -4.10 3.14
N ASP A 380 11.16 -4.27 4.29
CA ASP A 380 11.06 -5.56 4.98
C ASP A 380 10.05 -6.52 4.32
N ALA A 381 8.94 -6.01 3.79
CA ALA A 381 7.91 -6.80 3.14
C ALA A 381 7.13 -5.99 2.09
N GLN A 382 6.75 -6.66 1.00
CA GLN A 382 6.06 -6.04 -0.14
C GLN A 382 4.69 -6.66 -0.40
N CYS A 383 4.42 -7.89 0.06
CA CYS A 383 3.14 -8.57 -0.13
C CYS A 383 2.55 -9.06 1.20
N TYR A 384 1.22 -9.14 1.27
CA TYR A 384 0.48 -9.71 2.40
C TYR A 384 -0.51 -10.80 1.98
N THR A 385 -0.87 -11.67 2.93
CA THR A 385 -2.09 -12.49 2.96
C THR A 385 -2.74 -12.33 4.32
N ARG A 386 -4.02 -11.93 4.39
CA ARG A 386 -4.74 -11.68 5.66
C ARG A 386 -6.15 -12.25 5.68
N ILE A 387 -6.68 -12.46 6.89
CA ILE A 387 -8.05 -12.92 7.15
C ILE A 387 -8.90 -11.74 7.67
N ILE A 388 -9.83 -11.27 6.84
CA ILE A 388 -10.76 -10.19 7.19
C ILE A 388 -12.05 -10.78 7.76
N GLY A 389 -12.54 -10.21 8.87
CA GLY A 389 -13.79 -10.62 9.52
C GLY A 389 -13.80 -12.10 9.94
N GLY A 390 -12.62 -12.69 10.17
CA GLY A 390 -12.44 -14.09 10.52
C GLY A 390 -12.86 -15.09 9.44
N SER A 391 -13.13 -14.69 8.18
CA SER A 391 -13.61 -15.64 7.15
C SER A 391 -13.26 -15.29 5.69
N VAL A 392 -12.76 -14.10 5.42
CA VAL A 392 -12.36 -13.66 4.08
C VAL A 392 -10.85 -13.72 3.96
N THR A 393 -10.30 -14.54 3.08
CA THR A 393 -8.87 -14.48 2.74
C THR A 393 -8.65 -13.41 1.70
N GLU A 394 -7.75 -12.48 1.96
CA GLU A 394 -7.33 -11.43 1.03
C GLU A 394 -5.82 -11.51 0.82
N ARG A 395 -5.39 -11.33 -0.42
CA ARG A 395 -3.97 -11.26 -0.83
C ARG A 395 -3.76 -9.94 -1.55
N GLY A 396 -2.68 -9.24 -1.26
CA GLY A 396 -2.39 -7.95 -1.88
C GLY A 396 -0.97 -7.46 -1.67
N CYS A 397 -0.74 -6.24 -2.16
CA CYS A 397 0.50 -5.50 -2.01
C CYS A 397 0.51 -4.69 -0.72
N ILE A 398 1.68 -4.51 -0.13
CA ILE A 398 1.94 -3.46 0.85
C ILE A 398 2.45 -2.26 0.06
N SER A 399 1.63 -1.22 -0.06
CA SER A 399 2.06 0.11 -0.51
C SER A 399 1.76 1.18 0.54
N SER A 400 1.17 0.79 1.67
CA SER A 400 0.56 1.69 2.64
C SER A 400 0.70 1.22 4.10
N ASP A 401 0.82 2.15 5.07
CA ASP A 401 0.82 1.78 6.50
C ASP A 401 -0.45 1.03 6.90
N THR A 402 -1.58 1.21 6.21
CA THR A 402 -2.84 0.52 6.53
C THR A 402 -2.80 -0.94 6.08
N ASP A 403 -2.05 -1.23 5.02
CA ASP A 403 -1.82 -2.60 4.56
C ASP A 403 -0.97 -3.33 5.62
N LEU A 404 0.03 -2.64 6.16
CA LEU A 404 0.91 -3.14 7.23
C LEU A 404 0.20 -3.19 8.61
N ALA A 405 -0.65 -2.22 8.95
CA ALA A 405 -1.35 -2.14 10.23
C ALA A 405 -2.36 -3.28 10.46
N GLY A 406 -2.79 -3.96 9.40
CA GLY A 406 -3.58 -5.19 9.48
C GLY A 406 -2.76 -6.44 9.84
N CYS A 407 -1.44 -6.33 9.95
CA CYS A 407 -0.52 -7.44 10.14
C CYS A 407 0.25 -7.28 11.46
N ALA A 408 -0.43 -7.62 12.56
CA ALA A 408 0.14 -7.57 13.90
C ALA A 408 1.28 -8.58 14.10
N ALA A 409 2.16 -8.31 15.06
CA ALA A 409 3.38 -9.06 15.32
C ALA A 409 3.18 -10.51 15.80
N ASP A 410 1.94 -10.94 16.07
CA ASP A 410 1.59 -12.32 16.40
C ASP A 410 1.34 -13.21 15.16
N GLY A 411 1.20 -12.60 13.96
CA GLY A 411 1.06 -13.30 12.68
C GLY A 411 -0.22 -14.13 12.54
N HIS A 412 -1.21 -13.94 13.43
CA HIS A 412 -2.30 -14.90 13.59
C HIS A 412 -3.38 -14.77 12.50
N ASP A 413 -3.70 -13.53 12.11
CA ASP A 413 -4.65 -13.19 11.05
C ASP A 413 -3.98 -12.64 9.77
N CYS A 414 -2.66 -12.44 9.75
CA CYS A 414 -1.91 -12.01 8.56
C CYS A 414 -0.50 -12.61 8.52
N ALA A 415 -0.05 -12.95 7.31
CA ALA A 415 1.36 -13.18 6.98
C ALA A 415 1.82 -12.21 5.89
N THR A 416 3.03 -11.68 6.03
CA THR A 416 3.71 -10.88 5.00
C THR A 416 4.87 -11.66 4.39
N CYS A 417 5.35 -11.24 3.22
CA CYS A 417 6.54 -11.82 2.60
C CYS A 417 7.34 -10.80 1.79
N ASN A 418 8.60 -11.15 1.53
CA ASN A 418 9.59 -10.28 0.93
C ASN A 418 9.97 -10.82 -0.47
N ILE A 419 9.74 -10.02 -1.51
CA ILE A 419 9.97 -10.37 -2.92
C ILE A 419 11.45 -10.65 -3.21
N GLU A 420 12.39 -9.96 -2.55
CA GLU A 420 13.83 -10.19 -2.76
C GLU A 420 14.27 -11.59 -2.30
N ASN A 421 13.63 -12.11 -1.24
CA ASN A 421 13.92 -13.43 -0.68
C ASN A 421 12.99 -14.54 -1.21
N ASN A 422 11.79 -14.21 -1.68
CA ASN A 422 10.73 -15.18 -1.97
C ASN A 422 10.15 -15.09 -3.40
N GLY A 423 10.57 -14.11 -4.20
CA GLY A 423 10.13 -13.90 -5.58
C GLY A 423 8.80 -13.15 -5.72
N GLU A 424 8.46 -12.77 -6.96
CA GLU A 424 7.16 -12.18 -7.30
C GLU A 424 6.02 -13.11 -6.88
N GLY A 425 4.95 -12.57 -6.28
CA GLY A 425 3.82 -13.39 -5.84
C GLY A 425 4.14 -14.35 -4.69
N CYS A 426 5.13 -14.03 -3.85
CA CYS A 426 5.50 -14.80 -2.66
C CYS A 426 4.31 -15.11 -1.72
N ASN A 427 3.28 -14.27 -1.76
CA ASN A 427 2.05 -14.40 -0.97
C ASN A 427 1.05 -15.38 -1.59
N SER A 428 1.50 -16.46 -2.24
CA SER A 428 0.64 -17.44 -2.94
C SER A 428 0.32 -18.72 -2.15
N GLY A 429 1.06 -19.01 -1.08
CA GLY A 429 0.87 -20.21 -0.26
C GLY A 429 -0.45 -20.24 0.54
N LEU A 430 -0.87 -21.42 1.00
CA LEU A 430 -2.03 -21.58 1.89
C LEU A 430 -1.81 -20.81 3.21
N PHE A 431 -2.81 -20.03 3.65
CA PHE A 431 -2.76 -19.29 4.90
C PHE A 431 -4.07 -19.41 5.72
N PRO A 432 -3.99 -19.61 7.05
CA PRO A 432 -2.84 -20.22 7.74
C PRO A 432 -2.66 -21.67 7.25
N ALA A 433 -1.46 -22.24 7.43
CA ALA A 433 -1.11 -23.55 6.86
C ALA A 433 -1.93 -24.72 7.45
N ASP A 434 -2.55 -24.53 8.61
CA ASP A 434 -3.34 -25.49 9.38
C ASP A 434 -4.86 -25.23 9.36
N ARG A 435 -5.33 -24.39 8.42
CA ARG A 435 -6.75 -24.03 8.24
C ARG A 435 -7.71 -25.24 8.30
N ARG A 436 -8.74 -25.14 9.16
CA ARG A 436 -9.82 -26.12 9.38
C ARG A 436 -10.40 -26.67 8.08
N HIS A 437 -10.62 -27.98 8.03
CA HIS A 437 -11.30 -28.64 6.92
C HIS A 437 -12.46 -29.53 7.39
N CYS A 438 -13.63 -29.36 6.78
CA CYS A 438 -14.86 -30.05 7.14
C CYS A 438 -15.41 -30.87 5.96
N THR A 439 -16.39 -31.74 6.25
CA THR A 439 -17.22 -32.30 5.19
C THR A 439 -18.30 -31.28 4.82
N ILE A 440 -18.30 -30.82 3.56
CA ILE A 440 -19.29 -29.88 3.02
C ILE A 440 -20.10 -30.61 1.94
N GLY A 441 -21.41 -30.77 2.18
CA GLY A 441 -22.24 -31.67 1.39
C GLY A 441 -21.71 -33.10 1.45
N THR A 442 -21.14 -33.57 0.33
CA THR A 442 -20.45 -34.87 0.19
C THR A 442 -18.93 -34.77 0.08
N THR A 443 -18.38 -33.55 -0.02
CA THR A 443 -16.94 -33.32 -0.21
C THR A 443 -16.23 -33.31 1.15
N ALA A 444 -15.32 -34.25 1.36
CA ALA A 444 -14.41 -34.26 2.52
C ALA A 444 -13.21 -33.34 2.28
N ASN A 445 -12.54 -32.92 3.37
CA ASN A 445 -11.35 -32.05 3.34
C ASN A 445 -11.58 -30.69 2.66
N ALA A 446 -12.81 -30.18 2.66
CA ALA A 446 -13.08 -28.84 2.15
C ALA A 446 -12.69 -27.80 3.21
N PHE A 447 -11.76 -26.90 2.87
CA PHE A 447 -11.31 -25.83 3.76
C PHE A 447 -12.46 -24.87 4.10
N CYS A 448 -12.59 -24.54 5.38
CA CYS A 448 -13.58 -23.57 5.83
C CYS A 448 -13.11 -22.12 5.55
N PRO A 449 -14.04 -21.19 5.23
CA PRO A 449 -13.71 -19.78 5.07
C PRO A 449 -13.08 -19.20 6.34
N ASN A 450 -13.62 -19.52 7.53
CA ASN A 450 -12.96 -19.26 8.80
C ASN A 450 -11.87 -20.32 9.06
N PRO A 451 -10.60 -19.93 9.33
CA PRO A 451 -9.53 -20.90 9.62
C PRO A 451 -9.75 -21.77 10.85
N TRP A 452 -10.54 -21.30 11.81
CA TRP A 452 -10.78 -21.92 13.12
C TRP A 452 -12.24 -22.34 13.34
N ASP A 453 -12.96 -22.62 12.24
CA ASP A 453 -14.41 -22.88 12.27
C ASP A 453 -14.81 -24.20 12.97
N ASP A 454 -16.09 -24.30 13.32
CA ASP A 454 -16.75 -25.57 13.65
C ASP A 454 -17.30 -26.24 12.39
N CYS A 455 -17.27 -27.56 12.33
CA CYS A 455 -18.08 -28.32 11.39
C CYS A 455 -19.51 -28.52 11.95
N VAL A 456 -20.51 -28.45 11.08
CA VAL A 456 -21.94 -28.51 11.44
C VAL A 456 -22.65 -29.64 10.71
N GLN A 457 -23.59 -30.27 11.39
CA GLN A 457 -24.63 -31.08 10.78
C GLN A 457 -26.02 -30.65 11.28
N LEU A 458 -26.96 -30.39 10.37
CA LEU A 458 -28.34 -30.03 10.70
C LEU A 458 -29.36 -30.88 9.95
N LEU A 459 -30.53 -31.11 10.56
CA LEU A 459 -31.64 -31.88 9.99
C LEU A 459 -32.87 -30.98 9.81
N GLN A 460 -33.12 -30.52 8.58
CA GLN A 460 -34.24 -29.64 8.24
C GLN A 460 -35.17 -30.34 7.24
N ILE A 461 -36.45 -30.49 7.60
CA ILE A 461 -37.50 -31.13 6.75
C ILE A 461 -37.01 -32.50 6.21
N GLY A 462 -36.43 -33.32 7.08
CA GLY A 462 -35.89 -34.66 6.74
C GLY A 462 -34.57 -34.67 5.97
N THR A 463 -34.06 -33.52 5.53
CA THR A 463 -32.78 -33.41 4.80
C THR A 463 -31.63 -33.12 5.77
N ARG A 464 -30.56 -33.92 5.73
CA ARG A 464 -29.30 -33.62 6.44
C ARG A 464 -28.40 -32.73 5.59
N LYS A 465 -27.89 -31.65 6.18
CA LYS A 465 -26.87 -30.78 5.56
C LYS A 465 -25.60 -30.77 6.41
N ARG A 466 -24.44 -30.86 5.75
CA ARG A 466 -23.10 -30.81 6.33
C ARG A 466 -22.35 -29.60 5.77
N ILE A 467 -21.81 -28.75 6.63
CA ILE A 467 -21.27 -27.43 6.27
C ILE A 467 -20.36 -26.88 7.39
N CYS A 468 -19.52 -25.88 7.12
CA CYS A 468 -18.82 -25.12 8.17
C CYS A 468 -19.79 -24.12 8.86
N ARG A 469 -19.57 -23.79 10.14
CA ARG A 469 -20.47 -22.94 10.93
C ARG A 469 -20.52 -21.49 10.42
N SER A 470 -19.41 -20.92 9.96
CA SER A 470 -19.38 -19.60 9.31
C SER A 470 -20.21 -19.54 8.03
N SER A 471 -20.37 -20.67 7.33
CA SER A 471 -21.13 -20.78 6.08
C SER A 471 -22.63 -21.05 6.27
N LEU A 472 -23.16 -21.05 7.51
CA LEU A 472 -24.60 -21.17 7.76
C LEU A 472 -25.35 -19.89 7.34
N THR A 473 -26.42 -20.05 6.54
CA THR A 473 -27.30 -18.93 6.18
C THR A 473 -27.99 -18.34 7.42
N VAL A 474 -28.51 -17.12 7.30
CA VAL A 474 -29.28 -16.48 8.39
C VAL A 474 -30.50 -17.35 8.78
N ALA A 475 -31.19 -17.93 7.80
CA ALA A 475 -32.31 -18.83 8.04
C ALA A 475 -31.89 -20.11 8.78
N GLU A 476 -30.76 -20.71 8.42
CA GLU A 476 -30.22 -21.89 9.11
C GLU A 476 -29.72 -21.57 10.52
N ARG A 477 -29.14 -20.39 10.75
CA ARG A 477 -28.77 -19.92 12.10
C ARG A 477 -30.00 -19.70 12.98
N ILE A 478 -31.05 -19.07 12.46
CA ILE A 478 -32.34 -18.92 13.17
C ILE A 478 -32.98 -20.30 13.41
N PHE A 479 -32.94 -21.19 12.42
CA PHE A 479 -33.43 -22.56 12.54
C PHE A 479 -32.70 -23.31 13.66
N CYS A 480 -31.37 -23.30 13.70
CA CYS A 480 -30.60 -23.95 14.76
C CYS A 480 -30.74 -23.27 16.13
N ALA A 481 -30.98 -21.97 16.19
CA ALA A 481 -31.27 -21.27 17.45
C ALA A 481 -32.63 -21.66 18.04
N ASN A 482 -33.65 -21.85 17.19
CA ASN A 482 -35.00 -22.25 17.61
C ASN A 482 -35.16 -23.78 17.76
N ASN A 483 -34.34 -24.55 17.04
CA ASN A 483 -34.33 -26.00 16.98
C ASN A 483 -32.92 -26.52 17.28
N THR A 484 -32.43 -26.18 18.48
CA THR A 484 -31.20 -26.71 19.08
C THR A 484 -31.14 -28.24 19.04
N ASN A 485 -32.29 -28.89 19.14
CA ASN A 485 -32.47 -30.33 19.00
C ASN A 485 -32.37 -30.86 17.56
N LEU A 486 -32.15 -30.01 16.53
CA LEU A 486 -32.01 -30.39 15.12
C LEU A 486 -30.66 -29.99 14.50
N CYS A 487 -29.71 -29.48 15.29
CA CYS A 487 -28.37 -29.09 14.84
C CYS A 487 -27.26 -29.60 15.77
N HIS A 488 -26.11 -29.95 15.20
CA HIS A 488 -24.90 -30.42 15.89
C HIS A 488 -23.66 -29.69 15.37
N TYR A 489 -22.74 -29.37 16.30
CA TYR A 489 -21.51 -28.61 16.06
C TYR A 489 -20.33 -29.39 16.67
N CYS A 490 -19.18 -29.39 15.99
CA CYS A 490 -17.98 -30.06 16.44
C CYS A 490 -16.70 -29.41 15.86
N THR A 491 -15.57 -29.54 16.56
CA THR A 491 -14.38 -28.68 16.38
C THR A 491 -13.18 -29.33 15.68
N THR A 492 -13.26 -30.61 15.28
CA THR A 492 -12.15 -31.32 14.63
C THR A 492 -12.40 -31.58 13.16
N ASP A 493 -11.34 -31.83 12.39
CA ASP A 493 -11.48 -31.98 10.94
C ASP A 493 -12.42 -33.11 10.52
N ASN A 494 -13.30 -32.82 9.57
CA ASN A 494 -14.39 -33.69 9.09
C ASN A 494 -15.30 -34.31 10.18
N CYS A 495 -15.35 -33.77 11.40
CA CYS A 495 -16.11 -34.38 12.50
C CYS A 495 -17.63 -34.51 12.23
N ASN A 496 -18.17 -33.69 11.33
CA ASN A 496 -19.58 -33.71 10.90
C ASN A 496 -19.91 -34.81 9.86
N ALA A 497 -18.95 -35.69 9.52
CA ALA A 497 -19.13 -36.76 8.53
C ALA A 497 -20.01 -37.94 9.01
N ALA A 498 -20.21 -38.12 10.31
CA ALA A 498 -21.09 -39.14 10.88
C ALA A 498 -22.49 -38.58 11.16
N ASP A 499 -23.54 -39.38 10.95
CA ASP A 499 -24.93 -38.92 11.10
C ASP A 499 -25.40 -38.86 12.56
N VAL A 500 -26.02 -37.73 12.93
CA VAL A 500 -26.55 -37.46 14.28
C VAL A 500 -28.05 -37.84 14.35
N ASN A 501 -28.48 -38.27 15.55
CA ASN A 501 -29.87 -38.56 15.88
C ASN A 501 -30.47 -37.44 16.76
N PHE A 502 -31.65 -36.97 16.38
CA PHE A 502 -32.26 -35.72 16.86
C PHE A 502 -33.63 -35.93 17.57
N ASN A 503 -33.93 -37.17 18.01
CA ASN A 503 -35.23 -37.53 18.59
C ASN A 503 -35.37 -37.14 20.08
N TYR A 504 -35.47 -35.84 20.38
CA TYR A 504 -35.77 -35.29 21.72
C TYR A 504 -36.35 -33.87 21.64
N VAL A 505 -37.00 -33.40 22.71
CA VAL A 505 -37.34 -31.99 22.94
C VAL A 505 -36.57 -31.44 24.13
N GLU A 506 -36.26 -30.14 24.13
CA GLU A 506 -35.74 -29.43 25.29
C GLU A 506 -36.90 -28.85 26.11
N CYS A 507 -36.95 -29.12 27.41
CA CYS A 507 -37.97 -28.58 28.32
C CYS A 507 -37.32 -27.70 29.38
N LEU A 508 -37.90 -26.53 29.67
CA LEU A 508 -37.45 -25.67 30.75
C LEU A 508 -37.58 -26.45 32.07
N SER A 509 -36.48 -26.56 32.81
CA SER A 509 -36.40 -27.31 34.07
C SER A 509 -36.13 -26.35 35.22
N CYS A 510 -37.12 -26.14 36.09
CA CYS A 510 -37.03 -25.23 37.23
C CYS A 510 -38.10 -25.50 38.30
N ASP A 511 -37.87 -24.97 39.51
CA ASP A 511 -38.80 -25.04 40.63
C ASP A 511 -38.90 -23.67 41.33
N SER A 512 -40.11 -23.15 41.55
CA SER A 512 -40.30 -21.79 42.09
C SER A 512 -39.98 -21.64 43.58
N SER A 513 -39.67 -22.72 44.29
CA SER A 513 -39.13 -22.65 45.66
C SER A 513 -37.61 -22.44 45.69
N SER A 514 -36.90 -22.82 44.62
CA SER A 514 -35.45 -22.59 44.46
C SER A 514 -35.15 -21.35 43.63
N ASP A 515 -35.95 -21.08 42.59
CA ASP A 515 -35.86 -19.88 41.75
C ASP A 515 -37.24 -19.33 41.44
N VAL A 516 -37.62 -18.25 42.12
CA VAL A 516 -38.92 -17.57 41.99
C VAL A 516 -39.27 -17.21 40.54
N ARG A 517 -38.27 -17.00 39.67
CA ARG A 517 -38.48 -16.72 38.24
C ARG A 517 -39.18 -17.85 37.50
N CYS A 518 -39.10 -19.09 37.99
CA CYS A 518 -39.86 -20.22 37.43
C CYS A 518 -41.38 -19.98 37.41
N ALA A 519 -41.86 -19.15 38.36
CA ALA A 519 -43.23 -18.66 38.43
C ALA A 519 -43.39 -17.23 37.86
N THR A 520 -42.47 -16.30 38.15
CA THR A 520 -42.67 -14.87 37.84
C THR A 520 -42.19 -14.43 36.46
N ASN A 521 -41.14 -15.07 35.94
CA ASN A 521 -40.51 -14.75 34.65
C ASN A 521 -39.78 -15.99 34.07
N PRO A 522 -40.53 -17.04 33.67
CA PRO A 522 -39.96 -18.29 33.16
C PRO A 522 -39.12 -18.10 31.88
N ALA A 523 -39.44 -17.07 31.08
CA ALA A 523 -38.69 -16.71 29.88
C ALA A 523 -37.25 -16.22 30.15
N ALA A 524 -36.93 -15.82 31.38
CA ALA A 524 -35.59 -15.41 31.79
C ALA A 524 -34.67 -16.58 32.22
N LEU A 525 -35.14 -17.83 32.13
CA LEU A 525 -34.40 -19.03 32.53
C LEU A 525 -33.86 -19.81 31.32
N SER A 526 -32.66 -20.35 31.45
CA SER A 526 -31.92 -21.03 30.36
C SER A 526 -31.58 -22.50 30.64
N THR A 527 -32.11 -23.07 31.72
CA THR A 527 -31.86 -24.47 32.11
C THR A 527 -32.85 -25.40 31.41
N PHE A 528 -32.34 -26.19 30.46
CA PHE A 528 -33.17 -27.12 29.68
C PHE A 528 -32.73 -28.58 29.88
N GLU A 529 -33.71 -29.48 29.97
CA GLU A 529 -33.53 -30.93 30.03
C GLU A 529 -34.01 -31.59 28.72
N LYS A 530 -33.36 -32.68 28.29
CA LYS A 530 -33.76 -33.44 27.10
C LYS A 530 -34.84 -34.46 27.45
N CYS A 531 -36.06 -34.21 27.01
CA CYS A 531 -37.25 -34.98 27.37
C CYS A 531 -37.95 -35.57 26.13
N ALA A 532 -38.91 -36.47 26.37
CA ALA A 532 -39.91 -36.88 25.36
C ALA A 532 -41.14 -35.95 25.32
N SER A 533 -41.46 -35.28 26.43
CA SER A 533 -42.49 -34.23 26.53
C SER A 533 -42.27 -33.39 27.78
N CYS A 534 -42.74 -32.14 27.74
CA CYS A 534 -42.60 -31.16 28.82
C CYS A 534 -43.87 -31.04 29.65
N ALA A 535 -43.72 -30.57 30.88
CA ALA A 535 -44.83 -30.22 31.75
C ALA A 535 -44.57 -28.94 32.57
N THR A 536 -45.66 -28.32 33.01
CA THR A 536 -45.71 -27.28 34.03
C THR A 536 -46.81 -27.66 35.03
N ALA A 537 -46.47 -27.74 36.32
CA ALA A 537 -47.38 -28.13 37.39
C ALA A 537 -47.38 -27.09 38.53
N LEU A 538 -48.50 -27.01 39.24
CA LEU A 538 -48.64 -26.29 40.50
C LEU A 538 -48.73 -27.31 41.64
N ILE A 539 -47.72 -27.36 42.51
CA ILE A 539 -47.61 -28.35 43.60
C ILE A 539 -47.71 -27.59 44.92
N THR A 540 -48.70 -27.95 45.74
CA THR A 540 -48.90 -27.31 47.04
C THR A 540 -48.02 -27.97 48.10
N THR A 541 -47.04 -27.23 48.62
CA THR A 541 -46.11 -27.69 49.67
C THR A 541 -46.11 -26.70 50.83
N GLY A 542 -46.33 -27.17 52.06
CA GLY A 542 -46.33 -26.30 53.25
C GLY A 542 -47.40 -25.20 53.23
N GLY A 543 -48.50 -25.38 52.48
CA GLY A 543 -49.55 -24.37 52.30
C GLY A 543 -49.27 -23.33 51.20
N LYS A 544 -48.13 -23.42 50.50
CA LYS A 544 -47.78 -22.55 49.36
C LYS A 544 -47.86 -23.29 48.04
N ASN A 545 -48.26 -22.59 46.99
CA ASN A 545 -48.35 -23.13 45.63
C ASN A 545 -47.04 -22.89 44.86
N ILE A 546 -46.28 -23.96 44.63
CA ILE A 546 -44.98 -23.93 43.92
C ILE A 546 -45.20 -24.27 42.44
N THR A 547 -44.61 -23.50 41.53
CA THR A 547 -44.58 -23.82 40.10
C THR A 547 -43.35 -24.67 39.78
N HIS A 548 -43.58 -25.85 39.22
CA HIS A 548 -42.54 -26.77 38.78
C HIS A 548 -42.62 -26.97 37.27
N ARG A 549 -41.49 -26.92 36.58
CA ARG A 549 -41.35 -27.10 35.12
C ARG A 549 -40.26 -28.13 34.85
N GLY A 550 -40.48 -29.03 33.89
CA GLY A 550 -39.48 -30.05 33.52
C GLY A 550 -40.02 -31.12 32.57
N CYS A 551 -39.33 -32.26 32.49
CA CYS A 551 -39.86 -33.43 31.78
C CYS A 551 -41.14 -33.96 32.46
N LEU A 552 -42.17 -34.31 31.68
CA LEU A 552 -43.39 -34.93 32.21
C LEU A 552 -43.11 -36.22 33.00
N ALA A 553 -42.11 -36.99 32.58
CA ALA A 553 -41.68 -38.24 33.21
C ALA A 553 -41.00 -38.05 34.59
N ASN A 554 -40.56 -36.83 34.91
CA ASN A 554 -39.86 -36.52 36.17
C ASN A 554 -40.82 -35.95 37.24
N LEU A 555 -42.08 -35.66 36.89
CA LEU A 555 -43.11 -35.24 37.83
C LEU A 555 -43.65 -36.43 38.65
N PRO A 556 -44.09 -36.22 39.90
CA PRO A 556 -44.80 -37.24 40.70
C PRO A 556 -45.96 -37.89 39.92
N ALA A 557 -46.23 -39.17 40.14
CA ALA A 557 -47.21 -39.94 39.35
C ALA A 557 -48.66 -39.43 39.48
N ASP A 558 -49.02 -38.96 40.67
CA ASP A 558 -50.29 -38.32 41.00
C ASP A 558 -50.44 -36.95 40.31
N VAL A 559 -49.35 -36.19 40.18
CA VAL A 559 -49.33 -34.89 39.47
C VAL A 559 -49.31 -35.08 37.95
N SER A 560 -48.42 -35.93 37.43
CA SER A 560 -48.25 -36.18 36.00
C SER A 560 -49.50 -36.79 35.34
N SER A 561 -50.27 -37.60 36.07
CA SER A 561 -51.57 -38.13 35.61
C SER A 561 -52.67 -37.06 35.47
N GLN A 562 -52.53 -35.91 36.14
CA GLN A 562 -53.44 -34.77 36.03
C GLN A 562 -53.05 -33.79 34.91
N CYS A 563 -51.87 -33.94 34.29
CA CYS A 563 -51.37 -33.02 33.26
C CYS A 563 -52.08 -33.22 31.91
N THR A 564 -52.99 -32.31 31.59
CA THR A 564 -53.73 -32.28 30.31
C THR A 564 -53.03 -31.43 29.26
N VAL A 565 -53.37 -31.63 27.98
CA VAL A 565 -52.90 -30.77 26.87
C VAL A 565 -53.64 -29.44 26.88
N THR A 566 -54.93 -29.46 27.23
CA THR A 566 -55.72 -28.26 27.56
C THR A 566 -55.26 -27.70 28.90
N ALA A 567 -55.14 -26.39 29.03
CA ALA A 567 -54.72 -25.73 30.27
C ALA A 567 -55.70 -26.03 31.42
N SER A 568 -55.20 -26.65 32.49
CA SER A 568 -55.86 -26.70 33.80
C SER A 568 -55.10 -25.79 34.77
N SER A 569 -55.72 -25.40 35.88
CA SER A 569 -55.04 -24.61 36.93
C SER A 569 -54.07 -25.43 37.80
N ALA A 570 -53.97 -26.75 37.58
CA ALA A 570 -53.14 -27.67 38.38
C ALA A 570 -51.92 -28.20 37.60
N CYS A 571 -52.10 -28.72 36.38
CA CYS A 571 -50.98 -29.08 35.50
C CYS A 571 -51.33 -28.99 34.01
N GLN A 572 -50.33 -28.68 33.19
CA GLN A 572 -50.38 -28.70 31.73
C GLN A 572 -49.15 -29.43 31.16
N ARG A 573 -49.36 -30.25 30.12
CA ARG A 573 -48.28 -30.91 29.35
C ARG A 573 -48.26 -30.47 27.89
N CYS A 574 -47.09 -30.49 27.28
CA CYS A 574 -46.89 -30.11 25.88
C CYS A 574 -45.70 -30.89 25.26
N SER A 575 -45.65 -30.94 23.92
CA SER A 575 -44.75 -31.84 23.18
C SER A 575 -43.90 -31.15 22.09
N THR A 576 -43.83 -29.82 22.10
CA THR A 576 -42.98 -29.03 21.19
C THR A 576 -41.72 -28.53 21.92
N ASN A 577 -40.67 -28.17 21.16
CA ASN A 577 -39.42 -27.70 21.76
C ASN A 577 -39.67 -26.47 22.63
N ARG A 578 -39.20 -26.49 23.89
CA ARG A 578 -39.30 -25.39 24.88
C ARG A 578 -40.72 -24.89 25.14
N CYS A 579 -41.72 -25.77 25.01
CA CYS A 579 -43.13 -25.38 25.07
C CYS A 579 -43.66 -25.02 26.47
N ASN A 580 -42.92 -25.33 27.54
CA ASN A 580 -43.33 -25.12 28.92
C ASN A 580 -42.78 -23.79 29.50
N VAL A 581 -42.69 -22.75 28.68
CA VAL A 581 -42.17 -21.41 29.08
C VAL A 581 -43.26 -20.36 29.35
N ASP A 582 -44.52 -20.63 29.02
CA ASP A 582 -45.62 -19.66 29.17
C ASP A 582 -46.08 -19.49 30.64
N ASN A 583 -46.90 -18.46 30.89
CA ASN A 583 -47.49 -18.20 32.21
C ASN A 583 -48.33 -19.37 32.71
N PHE A 584 -48.25 -19.67 34.02
CA PHE A 584 -49.02 -20.75 34.62
C PHE A 584 -49.32 -20.52 36.13
N PRO A 585 -50.56 -20.70 36.59
CA PRO A 585 -51.80 -20.79 35.80
C PRO A 585 -52.04 -19.54 34.94
N ALA A 586 -52.85 -19.66 33.88
CA ALA A 586 -53.04 -18.60 32.89
C ALA A 586 -53.65 -17.30 33.47
N ASP A 587 -54.39 -17.41 34.58
CA ASP A 587 -55.04 -16.34 35.32
C ASP A 587 -54.18 -15.76 36.48
N ARG A 588 -52.91 -16.16 36.59
CA ARG A 588 -51.96 -15.55 37.53
C ARG A 588 -51.84 -14.04 37.27
N LEU A 589 -52.15 -13.23 38.29
CA LEU A 589 -52.09 -11.76 38.23
C LEU A 589 -50.67 -11.27 37.95
N GLN A 590 -50.54 -10.18 37.17
CA GLN A 590 -49.31 -9.39 37.07
C GLN A 590 -49.48 -8.07 37.81
N CYS A 591 -48.44 -7.66 38.52
CA CYS A 591 -48.35 -6.37 39.19
C CYS A 591 -47.01 -5.73 38.89
N PHE A 592 -46.91 -4.41 39.00
CA PHE A 592 -45.60 -3.80 39.12
C PHE A 592 -45.00 -4.23 40.46
N ARG A 593 -43.74 -4.66 40.42
CA ARG A 593 -42.97 -5.11 41.58
C ARG A 593 -41.63 -4.38 41.58
N CYS A 594 -41.17 -3.95 42.75
CA CYS A 594 -39.77 -3.61 42.95
C CYS A 594 -39.14 -4.55 43.97
N VAL A 595 -38.00 -5.15 43.61
CA VAL A 595 -37.38 -6.23 44.39
C VAL A 595 -36.76 -5.69 45.69
N ASP A 596 -36.27 -4.46 45.66
CA ASP A 596 -35.65 -3.76 46.78
C ASP A 596 -36.33 -2.40 47.02
N PRO A 597 -36.99 -2.18 48.18
CA PRO A 597 -37.46 -0.86 48.60
C PRO A 597 -36.30 0.10 48.91
N PRO A 598 -36.47 1.43 48.71
CA PRO A 598 -37.67 2.09 48.22
C PRO A 598 -37.75 2.10 46.69
N CYS A 599 -38.96 1.97 46.11
CA CYS A 599 -39.16 1.94 44.65
C CYS A 599 -39.00 3.33 43.95
N VAL A 600 -37.98 4.10 44.32
CA VAL A 600 -37.74 5.47 43.82
C VAL A 600 -37.04 5.52 42.46
N SER A 601 -36.51 4.39 41.99
CA SER A 601 -35.90 4.24 40.66
C SER A 601 -36.72 3.29 39.80
N HIS A 602 -37.22 3.80 38.67
CA HIS A 602 -38.00 3.01 37.72
C HIS A 602 -37.19 1.84 37.11
N GLN A 603 -35.86 1.85 37.23
CA GLN A 603 -34.97 0.78 36.73
C GLN A 603 -35.23 -0.59 37.37
N ASN A 604 -35.70 -0.61 38.63
CA ASN A 604 -35.99 -1.85 39.37
C ASN A 604 -37.48 -2.19 39.45
N VAL A 605 -38.35 -1.39 38.80
CA VAL A 605 -39.79 -1.65 38.73
C VAL A 605 -40.09 -2.49 37.50
N ARG A 606 -40.69 -3.67 37.70
CA ARG A 606 -41.03 -4.60 36.60
C ARG A 606 -42.47 -5.06 36.72
N LEU A 607 -43.17 -5.16 35.58
CA LEU A 607 -44.44 -5.87 35.50
C LEU A 607 -44.12 -7.37 35.50
N GLU A 608 -44.32 -8.03 36.64
CA GLU A 608 -44.05 -9.45 36.83
C GLU A 608 -45.31 -10.17 37.30
N TYR A 609 -45.42 -11.46 36.99
CA TYR A 609 -46.45 -12.30 37.57
C TYR A 609 -46.20 -12.46 39.09
N CYS A 610 -47.28 -12.55 39.87
CA CYS A 610 -47.16 -12.73 41.33
C CYS A 610 -46.43 -14.04 41.69
N PRO A 611 -45.44 -14.02 42.61
CA PRO A 611 -44.66 -15.20 43.01
C PRO A 611 -45.53 -16.38 43.46
N GLU A 612 -46.44 -16.11 44.40
CA GLU A 612 -47.39 -17.10 44.92
C GLU A 612 -48.69 -17.00 44.13
N TYR A 613 -49.17 -18.13 43.59
CA TYR A 613 -50.47 -18.15 42.93
C TYR A 613 -51.60 -18.23 43.97
N ARG A 614 -52.38 -17.14 44.08
CA ARG A 614 -53.66 -17.09 44.79
C ARG A 614 -54.75 -16.59 43.84
N ALA A 615 -55.87 -17.31 43.79
CA ALA A 615 -57.05 -16.85 43.05
C ALA A 615 -57.62 -15.58 43.70
N GLY A 616 -57.85 -14.53 42.90
CA GLY A 616 -58.36 -13.24 43.40
C GLY A 616 -57.33 -12.39 44.17
N ASP A 617 -56.04 -12.52 43.86
CA ASP A 617 -55.00 -11.64 44.40
C ASP A 617 -55.20 -10.16 43.98
N SER A 618 -54.39 -9.25 44.53
CA SER A 618 -54.45 -7.82 44.17
C SER A 618 -53.07 -7.17 44.25
N CYS A 619 -52.80 -6.23 43.36
CA CYS A 619 -51.59 -5.43 43.38
C CYS A 619 -51.61 -4.44 44.54
N LEU A 620 -50.42 -4.09 45.03
CA LEU A 620 -50.17 -3.23 46.17
C LEU A 620 -49.26 -2.06 45.77
N LEU A 621 -49.58 -0.88 46.29
CA LEU A 621 -48.72 0.30 46.30
C LEU A 621 -48.61 0.81 47.74
N GLU A 622 -47.39 0.98 48.25
CA GLU A 622 -47.11 1.50 49.60
C GLU A 622 -46.36 2.82 49.52
N LEU A 623 -46.80 3.81 50.29
CA LEU A 623 -46.16 5.11 50.45
C LEU A 623 -45.47 5.24 51.82
N ASP A 624 -44.39 5.99 51.87
CA ASP A 624 -43.76 6.41 53.13
C ASP A 624 -44.56 7.55 53.82
N SER A 625 -44.07 8.06 54.95
CA SER A 625 -44.69 9.18 55.67
C SER A 625 -44.55 10.55 55.00
N THR A 626 -43.77 10.67 53.92
CA THR A 626 -43.57 11.90 53.15
C THR A 626 -44.35 11.92 51.83
N GLY A 627 -44.96 10.80 51.45
CA GLY A 627 -45.66 10.60 50.18
C GLY A 627 -44.77 10.03 49.07
N GLN A 628 -43.55 9.59 49.39
CA GLN A 628 -42.64 8.91 48.47
C GLN A 628 -43.03 7.45 48.28
N LEU A 629 -42.87 6.94 47.06
CA LEU A 629 -43.16 5.54 46.71
C LEU A 629 -42.17 4.59 47.39
N LEU A 630 -42.67 3.79 48.33
CA LEU A 630 -41.89 2.87 49.14
C LEU A 630 -41.90 1.45 48.55
N ARG A 631 -43.07 0.91 48.21
CA ARG A 631 -43.19 -0.49 47.75
C ARG A 631 -44.23 -0.68 46.64
N LEU A 632 -43.92 -1.58 45.71
CA LEU A 632 -44.80 -2.11 44.68
C LEU A 632 -44.67 -3.63 44.72
N ASP A 633 -45.79 -4.36 44.87
CA ASP A 633 -45.79 -5.82 44.94
C ASP A 633 -47.21 -6.41 44.70
N CYS A 634 -47.35 -7.73 44.76
CA CYS A 634 -48.63 -8.41 44.93
C CYS A 634 -48.98 -8.56 46.42
N ARG A 635 -50.28 -8.55 46.77
CA ARG A 635 -50.76 -8.77 48.15
C ARG A 635 -50.42 -10.18 48.66
N SER A 636 -50.40 -11.19 47.78
CA SER A 636 -49.96 -12.56 48.13
C SER A 636 -48.48 -12.66 48.56
N SER A 637 -47.63 -11.70 48.18
CA SER A 637 -46.20 -11.70 48.53
C SER A 637 -45.92 -11.35 49.99
N LEU A 638 -46.88 -10.76 50.71
CA LEU A 638 -46.68 -10.27 52.08
C LEU A 638 -47.05 -11.32 53.12
N THR A 639 -46.35 -11.28 54.25
CA THR A 639 -46.82 -11.87 55.50
C THR A 639 -47.98 -11.06 56.09
N GLU A 640 -48.81 -11.71 56.91
CA GLU A 640 -49.91 -11.06 57.63
C GLU A 640 -49.43 -9.87 58.50
N THR A 641 -48.21 -9.97 59.03
CA THR A 641 -47.54 -8.93 59.83
C THR A 641 -47.24 -7.68 59.02
N GLU A 642 -46.65 -7.83 57.83
CA GLU A 642 -46.34 -6.71 56.92
C GLU A 642 -47.61 -6.04 56.42
N LEU A 643 -48.63 -6.85 56.09
CA LEU A 643 -49.93 -6.39 55.64
C LEU A 643 -50.65 -5.55 56.71
N THR A 644 -50.55 -5.96 57.97
CA THR A 644 -51.07 -5.21 59.13
C THR A 644 -50.31 -3.90 59.35
N ALA A 645 -48.97 -3.91 59.19
CA ALA A 645 -48.12 -2.74 59.36
C ALA A 645 -48.37 -1.63 58.30
N CYS A 646 -49.00 -1.97 57.17
CA CYS A 646 -49.28 -1.03 56.09
C CYS A 646 -50.64 -0.28 56.20
N THR A 647 -51.32 -0.40 57.34
CA THR A 647 -52.62 0.26 57.59
C THR A 647 -52.53 1.78 57.34
N GLY A 648 -53.29 2.29 56.37
CA GLY A 648 -53.31 3.70 55.97
C GLY A 648 -52.18 4.16 55.04
N ARG A 649 -51.22 3.29 54.72
CA ARG A 649 -50.09 3.56 53.80
C ARG A 649 -50.14 2.75 52.50
N CYS A 650 -50.89 1.65 52.49
CA CYS A 650 -51.10 0.81 51.32
C CYS A 650 -52.40 1.13 50.57
N GLN A 651 -52.29 1.19 49.25
CA GLN A 651 -53.39 1.13 48.29
C GLN A 651 -53.39 -0.24 47.61
N THR A 652 -54.56 -0.83 47.36
CA THR A 652 -54.70 -2.11 46.65
C THR A 652 -55.68 -2.02 45.50
N CYS A 653 -55.39 -2.72 44.41
CA CYS A 653 -56.24 -2.79 43.23
C CYS A 653 -56.13 -4.16 42.54
N SER A 654 -57.16 -4.58 41.80
CA SER A 654 -57.29 -5.99 41.34
C SER A 654 -57.14 -6.19 39.83
N ALA A 655 -56.80 -5.14 39.07
CA ALA A 655 -56.51 -5.25 37.64
C ALA A 655 -55.01 -5.47 37.40
N SER A 656 -54.65 -6.12 36.28
CA SER A 656 -53.24 -6.34 35.92
C SER A 656 -52.49 -5.01 35.81
N GLY A 657 -51.34 -4.89 36.47
CA GLY A 657 -50.49 -3.69 36.43
C GLY A 657 -51.11 -2.42 37.02
N CYS A 658 -52.19 -2.50 37.81
CA CYS A 658 -52.93 -1.32 38.26
C CYS A 658 -52.18 -0.42 39.28
N ASN A 659 -51.03 -0.87 39.80
CA ASN A 659 -50.14 -0.11 40.68
C ASN A 659 -49.02 0.62 39.91
N ASP A 660 -49.38 1.27 38.79
CA ASP A 660 -48.45 1.95 37.88
C ASP A 660 -47.80 3.20 38.51
N PRO A 661 -46.46 3.30 38.58
CA PRO A 661 -45.77 4.46 39.13
C PRO A 661 -45.90 5.74 38.28
N GLN A 662 -46.26 5.68 36.99
CA GLN A 662 -46.30 6.87 36.11
C GLN A 662 -47.39 7.89 36.49
N ALA A 663 -48.34 7.54 37.36
CA ALA A 663 -49.47 8.41 37.72
C ALA A 663 -49.14 9.57 38.70
N TYR A 664 -47.88 9.73 39.16
CA TYR A 664 -47.56 10.49 40.38
C TYR A 664 -46.72 11.80 40.26
N GLY A 665 -46.43 12.36 39.07
CA GLY A 665 -46.01 13.78 38.97
C GLY A 665 -45.05 14.20 37.84
N THR A 666 -45.15 15.46 37.38
CA THR A 666 -44.41 16.00 36.22
C THR A 666 -42.99 16.46 36.54
N SER A 667 -42.00 15.61 36.29
CA SER A 667 -40.60 16.02 36.15
C SER A 667 -40.39 16.81 34.83
N GLY A 668 -39.35 17.65 34.76
CA GLY A 668 -38.99 18.36 33.53
C GLY A 668 -38.71 17.35 32.41
N SER A 669 -39.20 17.58 31.20
CA SER A 669 -39.15 16.58 30.13
C SER A 669 -38.11 16.90 29.07
N CYS A 670 -37.50 15.84 28.55
CA CYS A 670 -36.65 15.87 27.36
C CYS A 670 -37.20 14.84 26.35
N VAL A 671 -36.85 14.95 25.08
CA VAL A 671 -37.01 13.79 24.19
C VAL A 671 -36.03 12.73 24.66
N GLN A 672 -36.56 11.64 25.23
CA GLN A 672 -35.80 10.51 25.73
C GLN A 672 -35.97 9.36 24.76
N CYS A 673 -34.93 9.04 24.01
CA CYS A 673 -35.00 8.02 22.97
C CYS A 673 -33.62 7.54 22.56
N ARG A 674 -33.60 6.39 21.89
CA ARG A 674 -32.40 5.81 21.29
C ARG A 674 -32.74 5.29 19.91
N SER A 675 -31.99 5.70 18.89
CA SER A 675 -32.36 5.46 17.48
C SER A 675 -32.34 3.99 17.03
N SER A 676 -31.77 3.09 17.85
CA SER A 676 -31.85 1.63 17.66
C SER A 676 -33.22 1.04 18.06
N PHE A 677 -34.03 1.78 18.81
CA PHE A 677 -35.38 1.35 19.25
C PHE A 677 -36.50 2.23 18.65
N ASN A 678 -36.19 3.48 18.28
CA ASN A 678 -37.14 4.37 17.61
C ASN A 678 -36.43 5.23 16.55
N SER A 679 -36.69 4.99 15.27
CA SER A 679 -36.04 5.69 14.15
C SER A 679 -36.33 7.20 14.10
N LEU A 680 -37.49 7.64 14.61
CA LEU A 680 -37.84 9.07 14.72
C LEU A 680 -36.87 9.83 15.62
N CYS A 681 -36.22 9.14 16.58
CA CYS A 681 -35.23 9.71 17.48
C CYS A 681 -34.07 10.41 16.74
N ARG A 682 -33.66 9.90 15.58
CA ARG A 682 -32.64 10.54 14.74
C ARG A 682 -33.26 11.56 13.79
N ASN A 683 -34.20 11.10 12.97
CA ASN A 683 -34.61 11.79 11.75
C ASN A 683 -35.69 12.86 11.98
N GLN A 684 -36.55 12.67 12.97
CA GLN A 684 -37.75 13.49 13.21
C GLN A 684 -38.00 13.65 14.71
N ALA A 685 -36.98 14.04 15.48
CA ALA A 685 -37.04 14.07 16.94
C ALA A 685 -38.17 14.96 17.50
N LEU A 686 -38.61 15.98 16.75
CA LEU A 686 -39.80 16.81 17.04
C LEU A 686 -41.12 16.02 17.11
N GLN A 687 -41.17 14.81 16.54
CA GLN A 687 -42.33 13.92 16.57
C GLN A 687 -42.26 12.85 17.67
N VAL A 688 -41.15 12.76 18.40
CA VAL A 688 -41.03 11.88 19.56
C VAL A 688 -41.59 12.62 20.78
N ALA A 689 -42.52 11.99 21.50
CA ALA A 689 -43.04 12.55 22.74
C ALA A 689 -41.92 12.69 23.78
N ALA A 690 -41.90 13.79 24.52
CA ALA A 690 -40.92 14.02 25.57
C ALA A 690 -41.35 13.34 26.87
N GLU A 691 -40.42 12.68 27.53
CA GLU A 691 -40.65 11.95 28.79
C GLU A 691 -40.04 12.71 29.98
N PRO A 692 -40.65 12.64 31.18
CA PRO A 692 -40.11 13.28 32.38
C PRO A 692 -38.76 12.68 32.80
N CYS A 693 -37.79 13.51 33.21
CA CYS A 693 -36.48 13.07 33.68
C CYS A 693 -36.56 12.36 35.05
N ASN A 694 -35.55 11.57 35.40
CA ASN A 694 -35.47 10.95 36.73
C ASN A 694 -35.28 12.00 37.85
N ASP A 695 -34.54 13.08 37.58
CA ASP A 695 -34.45 14.24 38.47
C ASP A 695 -35.46 15.35 38.08
N PRO A 696 -36.47 15.67 38.92
CA PRO A 696 -37.40 16.77 38.66
C PRO A 696 -36.74 18.15 38.64
N ALA A 697 -35.51 18.29 39.14
CA ALA A 697 -34.73 19.53 39.06
C ALA A 697 -33.98 19.71 37.73
N ASN A 698 -33.98 18.73 36.81
CA ASN A 698 -33.22 18.82 35.55
C ASN A 698 -33.47 20.13 34.78
N THR A 699 -32.42 20.72 34.22
CA THR A 699 -32.47 21.98 33.45
C THR A 699 -31.96 21.85 32.02
N GLN A 700 -31.42 20.70 31.63
CA GLN A 700 -30.66 20.53 30.39
C GLN A 700 -30.98 19.18 29.74
N CYS A 701 -31.10 19.17 28.42
CA CYS A 701 -31.26 17.95 27.64
C CYS A 701 -30.01 17.72 26.79
N TYR A 702 -29.69 16.46 26.53
CA TYR A 702 -28.60 16.07 25.64
C TYR A 702 -29.13 15.38 24.37
N SER A 703 -28.31 15.46 23.32
CA SER A 703 -28.31 14.54 22.18
C SER A 703 -26.87 14.07 21.98
N ARG A 704 -26.62 12.77 22.04
CA ARG A 704 -25.28 12.17 21.92
C ARG A 704 -25.25 11.00 20.95
N LEU A 705 -24.06 10.62 20.51
CA LEU A 705 -23.82 9.46 19.69
C LEU A 705 -23.07 8.40 20.52
N VAL A 706 -23.67 7.22 20.67
CA VAL A 706 -23.06 6.05 21.32
C VAL A 706 -23.19 4.87 20.37
N ASP A 707 -22.07 4.25 19.98
CA ASP A 707 -22.01 3.11 19.06
C ASP A 707 -22.81 3.32 17.75
N GLY A 708 -22.69 4.51 17.15
CA GLY A 708 -23.42 4.90 15.95
C GLY A 708 -24.91 5.19 16.15
N VAL A 709 -25.44 4.99 17.36
CA VAL A 709 -26.84 5.21 17.73
C VAL A 709 -27.02 6.60 18.34
N THR A 710 -28.00 7.36 17.82
CA THR A 710 -28.37 8.66 18.41
C THR A 710 -29.16 8.39 19.69
N GLU A 711 -28.61 8.79 20.84
CA GLU A 711 -29.28 8.81 22.14
C GLU A 711 -29.66 10.24 22.51
N ARG A 712 -30.87 10.44 23.01
CA ARG A 712 -31.37 11.72 23.52
C ARG A 712 -31.93 11.49 24.92
N GLY A 713 -31.72 12.44 25.82
CA GLY A 713 -32.16 12.28 27.21
C GLY A 713 -31.87 13.48 28.11
N CYS A 714 -32.01 13.26 29.41
CA CYS A 714 -31.85 14.27 30.45
C CYS A 714 -30.40 14.32 30.96
N MET A 715 -29.84 15.53 31.12
CA MET A 715 -28.44 15.68 31.56
C MET A 715 -28.21 15.17 32.99
N SER A 716 -29.19 15.35 33.88
CA SER A 716 -29.21 14.80 35.24
C SER A 716 -29.03 13.27 35.31
N ASP A 717 -29.50 12.57 34.28
CA ASP A 717 -29.67 11.11 34.30
C ASP A 717 -28.43 10.40 33.72
N LEU A 718 -27.46 11.17 33.22
CA LEU A 718 -26.14 10.68 32.81
C LEU A 718 -25.23 10.48 34.03
N ALA A 719 -24.40 9.42 33.99
CA ALA A 719 -23.30 9.27 34.94
C ALA A 719 -22.31 10.45 34.87
N ALA A 720 -21.63 10.79 35.97
CA ALA A 720 -20.77 11.98 36.07
C ALA A 720 -19.67 12.06 34.99
N SER A 721 -19.13 10.93 34.55
CA SER A 721 -18.18 10.84 33.42
C SER A 721 -18.83 11.22 32.09
N ALA A 722 -20.05 10.74 31.82
CA ALA A 722 -20.83 11.08 30.62
C ALA A 722 -21.34 12.53 30.65
N GLN A 723 -21.72 13.07 31.82
CA GLN A 723 -22.02 14.49 31.99
C GLN A 723 -20.79 15.35 31.65
N SER A 724 -19.60 14.94 32.10
CA SER A 724 -18.34 15.62 31.82
C SER A 724 -18.02 15.59 30.32
N ALA A 725 -18.14 14.43 29.66
CA ALA A 725 -17.97 14.29 28.21
C ALA A 725 -18.95 15.17 27.42
N CYS A 726 -20.23 15.16 27.77
CA CYS A 726 -21.25 16.00 27.15
C CYS A 726 -21.01 17.50 27.37
N THR A 727 -20.46 17.90 28.52
CA THR A 727 -20.10 19.31 28.79
C THR A 727 -18.87 19.75 27.98
N ARG A 728 -17.99 18.82 27.61
CA ARG A 728 -16.85 19.04 26.70
C ARG A 728 -17.22 18.96 25.21
N GLY A 729 -18.44 18.56 24.87
CA GLY A 729 -18.90 18.40 23.48
C GLY A 729 -18.46 17.09 22.81
N GLU A 730 -17.93 16.12 23.56
CA GLU A 730 -17.45 14.84 23.03
C GLU A 730 -18.63 13.97 22.57
N ASN A 731 -18.83 13.88 21.25
CA ASN A 731 -19.94 13.17 20.62
C ASN A 731 -21.31 13.51 21.22
N CYS A 732 -21.49 14.76 21.68
CA CYS A 732 -22.67 15.18 22.42
C CYS A 732 -22.96 16.68 22.28
N LEU A 733 -24.23 17.03 22.11
CA LEU A 733 -24.78 18.38 22.11
C LEU A 733 -25.70 18.56 23.31
N VAL A 734 -25.44 19.57 24.14
CA VAL A 734 -26.27 19.92 25.31
C VAL A 734 -26.99 21.23 25.06
N CYS A 735 -28.27 21.29 25.46
CA CYS A 735 -29.10 22.48 25.34
C CYS A 735 -29.86 22.78 26.63
N LYS A 736 -30.20 24.05 26.86
CA LYS A 736 -30.78 24.54 28.12
C LYS A 736 -32.18 25.14 27.90
N SER A 737 -33.21 24.29 27.85
CA SER A 737 -34.61 24.71 27.90
C SER A 737 -35.51 23.58 28.39
N ARG A 738 -36.35 23.87 29.39
CA ARG A 738 -37.28 22.91 30.04
C ARG A 738 -38.62 22.70 29.33
N MET A 739 -38.96 23.53 28.33
CA MET A 739 -40.31 23.55 27.73
C MET A 739 -40.34 23.31 26.22
N ASN A 740 -39.20 23.45 25.54
CA ASN A 740 -39.14 23.42 24.07
C ASN A 740 -38.49 22.15 23.52
N ASN A 741 -38.30 21.11 24.35
CA ASN A 741 -37.62 19.86 23.99
C ASN A 741 -36.36 20.14 23.16
N CYS A 742 -35.45 20.99 23.69
CA CYS A 742 -34.41 21.61 22.86
C CYS A 742 -33.45 20.61 22.22
N ASN A 743 -33.40 19.38 22.74
CA ASN A 743 -32.70 18.25 22.15
C ASN A 743 -33.47 17.63 20.97
N THR A 744 -34.23 18.43 20.21
CA THR A 744 -34.95 18.02 18.98
C THR A 744 -34.32 18.54 17.70
N VAL A 745 -33.34 19.45 17.80
CA VAL A 745 -32.49 19.86 16.67
C VAL A 745 -31.92 18.61 15.99
N GLN A 746 -31.83 18.63 14.65
CA GLN A 746 -31.19 17.59 13.86
C GLN A 746 -29.79 17.36 14.43
N TYR A 747 -29.62 16.20 15.05
CA TYR A 747 -28.37 15.84 15.70
C TYR A 747 -28.01 14.42 15.27
N PRO A 748 -26.76 14.20 14.87
CA PRO A 748 -25.67 15.20 14.78
C PRO A 748 -25.74 16.14 13.56
N VAL A 749 -24.95 17.22 13.62
CA VAL A 749 -25.06 18.41 12.75
C VAL A 749 -24.29 18.21 11.44
N ALA A 750 -24.81 18.77 10.33
CA ALA A 750 -24.22 18.68 8.99
C ALA A 750 -23.89 17.23 8.55
N PRO A 751 -24.91 16.36 8.39
CA PRO A 751 -24.74 15.04 7.78
C PRO A 751 -24.07 15.16 6.41
N LEU A 752 -23.12 14.26 6.13
CA LEU A 752 -22.58 14.11 4.78
C LEU A 752 -23.73 13.79 3.81
N THR A 753 -23.69 14.41 2.63
CA THR A 753 -24.65 14.16 1.55
C THR A 753 -23.92 13.56 0.35
N CYS A 754 -24.42 12.47 -0.20
CA CYS A 754 -23.82 11.79 -1.35
C CYS A 754 -24.90 11.48 -2.39
N PHE A 755 -24.52 11.44 -3.66
CA PHE A 755 -25.41 10.88 -4.69
C PHE A 755 -25.60 9.39 -4.40
N GLN A 756 -26.85 8.92 -4.51
CA GLN A 756 -27.28 7.61 -4.07
C GLN A 756 -28.19 7.02 -5.16
N CYS A 757 -27.72 5.98 -5.85
CA CYS A 757 -28.44 5.29 -6.93
C CYS A 757 -27.76 3.96 -7.27
N ASP A 758 -28.45 3.05 -7.95
CA ASP A 758 -27.91 1.84 -8.55
C ASP A 758 -28.43 1.74 -9.99
N SER A 759 -27.56 1.73 -11.00
CA SER A 759 -28.00 1.70 -12.39
C SER A 759 -28.73 0.42 -12.82
N ASN A 760 -28.66 -0.67 -12.05
CA ASN A 760 -29.53 -1.84 -12.27
C ASN A 760 -31.00 -1.55 -11.96
N ILE A 761 -31.26 -0.57 -11.09
CA ILE A 761 -32.59 -0.25 -10.54
C ILE A 761 -33.09 1.08 -11.10
N ASP A 762 -32.22 2.09 -11.10
CA ASP A 762 -32.49 3.48 -11.50
C ASP A 762 -32.11 3.76 -12.98
N GLY A 763 -31.51 2.78 -13.66
CA GLY A 763 -31.13 2.84 -15.07
C GLY A 763 -29.82 3.59 -15.36
N GLU A 764 -29.51 3.69 -16.66
CA GLU A 764 -28.24 4.22 -17.20
C GLU A 764 -27.86 5.63 -16.70
N ASN A 765 -28.83 6.44 -16.28
CA ASN A 765 -28.60 7.78 -15.75
C ASN A 765 -27.68 7.80 -14.51
N CYS A 766 -27.62 6.74 -13.72
CA CYS A 766 -26.71 6.64 -12.57
C CYS A 766 -25.22 6.46 -13.00
N LYS A 767 -24.97 5.95 -14.22
CA LYS A 767 -23.62 5.80 -14.81
C LYS A 767 -23.06 7.12 -15.35
N SER A 768 -23.93 8.01 -15.83
CA SER A 768 -23.58 9.37 -16.26
C SER A 768 -23.00 10.23 -15.14
N ALA A 769 -22.43 11.39 -15.49
CA ALA A 769 -22.09 12.41 -14.50
C ALA A 769 -23.35 12.88 -13.76
N GLN A 770 -23.33 12.88 -12.43
CA GLN A 770 -24.49 13.27 -11.63
C GLN A 770 -24.58 14.78 -11.53
N THR A 771 -25.78 15.32 -11.80
CA THR A 771 -26.08 16.75 -11.75
C THR A 771 -27.33 16.97 -10.89
N GLY A 772 -27.34 18.04 -10.09
CA GLY A 772 -28.38 18.30 -9.09
C GLY A 772 -27.84 18.26 -7.65
N THR A 773 -28.71 17.96 -6.68
CA THR A 773 -28.40 18.00 -5.25
C THR A 773 -28.33 16.58 -4.66
N ALA A 774 -27.25 16.27 -3.93
CA ALA A 774 -27.04 14.99 -3.26
C ALA A 774 -27.92 14.84 -2.00
N ALA A 775 -28.35 13.60 -1.70
CA ALA A 775 -29.18 13.28 -0.53
C ALA A 775 -28.33 12.96 0.72
N GLU A 776 -28.89 13.12 1.93
CA GLU A 776 -28.22 12.78 3.20
C GLU A 776 -27.93 11.27 3.32
N CYS A 777 -26.89 10.91 4.06
CA CYS A 777 -26.55 9.51 4.32
C CYS A 777 -27.59 8.78 5.20
N PRO A 778 -27.99 7.53 4.88
CA PRO A 778 -29.06 6.82 5.61
C PRO A 778 -28.80 6.60 7.11
N ALA A 779 -27.51 6.50 7.48
CA ALA A 779 -27.07 6.51 8.87
C ALA A 779 -25.98 7.56 9.03
N TYR A 780 -26.14 8.48 9.98
CA TYR A 780 -25.04 9.34 10.39
C TYR A 780 -24.01 8.56 11.21
N ASP A 781 -22.77 8.77 10.83
CA ASP A 781 -21.52 8.51 11.53
C ASP A 781 -20.52 9.58 11.05
N THR A 782 -19.58 9.98 11.91
CA THR A 782 -18.46 10.87 11.51
C THR A 782 -17.46 10.18 10.57
N ALA A 783 -17.47 8.85 10.51
CA ALA A 783 -16.66 8.05 9.58
C ALA A 783 -17.30 7.90 8.19
N ASN A 784 -18.49 8.46 7.94
CA ASN A 784 -19.16 8.42 6.63
C ASN A 784 -18.27 8.98 5.51
N LYS A 785 -18.33 8.31 4.36
CA LYS A 785 -17.66 8.69 3.12
C LYS A 785 -18.63 8.49 1.95
N CYS A 786 -18.49 9.27 0.89
CA CYS A 786 -19.21 9.05 -0.36
C CYS A 786 -18.44 8.07 -1.23
N TYR A 787 -19.18 7.16 -1.86
CA TYR A 787 -18.66 6.14 -2.77
C TYR A 787 -19.28 6.28 -4.16
N THR A 788 -18.45 6.22 -5.20
CA THR A 788 -18.87 5.78 -6.54
C THR A 788 -18.30 4.40 -6.77
N ILE A 789 -19.14 3.43 -7.10
CA ILE A 789 -18.84 2.01 -7.26
C ILE A 789 -19.32 1.60 -8.65
N VAL A 790 -18.42 1.51 -9.62
CA VAL A 790 -18.69 0.90 -10.92
C VAL A 790 -18.42 -0.59 -10.81
N GLN A 791 -19.45 -1.41 -10.96
CA GLN A 791 -19.45 -2.87 -11.01
C GLN A 791 -18.88 -3.38 -12.34
N THR A 792 -18.42 -4.64 -12.33
CA THR A 792 -17.69 -5.28 -13.43
C THR A 792 -18.51 -5.47 -14.71
N ASN A 793 -19.84 -5.47 -14.61
CA ASN A 793 -20.76 -5.48 -15.75
C ASN A 793 -21.08 -4.06 -16.30
N GLY A 794 -20.43 -3.03 -15.76
CA GLY A 794 -20.62 -1.63 -16.10
C GLY A 794 -21.63 -0.89 -15.22
N ASP A 795 -22.32 -1.57 -14.29
CA ASP A 795 -23.34 -0.92 -13.47
C ASP A 795 -22.77 -0.02 -12.38
N THR A 796 -23.31 1.18 -12.21
CA THR A 796 -22.80 2.15 -11.25
C THR A 796 -23.73 2.23 -10.06
N VAL A 797 -23.20 1.93 -8.89
CA VAL A 797 -23.80 2.18 -7.58
C VAL A 797 -23.13 3.41 -6.99
N ARG A 798 -23.91 4.34 -6.46
CA ARG A 798 -23.42 5.47 -5.67
C ARG A 798 -24.05 5.37 -4.30
N LYS A 799 -23.27 5.57 -3.23
CA LYS A 799 -23.79 5.48 -1.85
C LYS A 799 -22.95 6.24 -0.83
N CYS A 800 -23.51 6.42 0.36
CA CYS A 800 -22.74 6.68 1.57
C CYS A 800 -22.32 5.36 2.24
N SER A 801 -21.19 5.36 2.94
CA SER A 801 -20.91 4.34 3.95
C SER A 801 -19.90 4.80 4.99
N THR A 802 -20.00 4.24 6.19
CA THR A 802 -19.05 4.39 7.30
C THR A 802 -17.89 3.39 7.19
N LEU A 803 -18.10 2.32 6.43
CA LEU A 803 -17.15 1.25 6.23
C LEU A 803 -15.94 1.78 5.45
N ALA A 804 -14.79 1.16 5.69
CA ALA A 804 -13.53 1.56 5.07
C ALA A 804 -13.53 1.31 3.55
N ARG A 805 -12.62 1.94 2.79
CA ARG A 805 -12.70 1.97 1.31
C ARG A 805 -12.71 0.55 0.76
N GLU A 806 -11.86 -0.27 1.34
CA GLU A 806 -11.56 -1.67 1.05
C GLU A 806 -12.83 -2.54 1.16
N VAL A 807 -13.74 -2.20 2.07
CA VAL A 807 -14.98 -2.95 2.31
C VAL A 807 -16.02 -2.64 1.25
N GLU A 808 -16.21 -1.36 0.92
CA GLU A 808 -17.31 -0.93 0.03
C GLU A 808 -16.93 -0.89 -1.44
N CYS A 809 -15.65 -0.67 -1.71
CA CYS A 809 -15.04 -0.88 -3.01
C CYS A 809 -14.62 -2.34 -3.24
N GLY A 810 -14.70 -3.22 -2.24
CA GLY A 810 -14.01 -4.52 -2.25
C GLY A 810 -14.36 -5.48 -3.40
N SER A 811 -15.49 -5.30 -4.09
CA SER A 811 -16.00 -6.29 -5.05
C SER A 811 -16.33 -5.81 -6.47
N ILE A 812 -15.80 -4.67 -6.93
CA ILE A 812 -16.26 -3.99 -8.17
C ILE A 812 -15.09 -3.54 -9.10
N SER A 813 -15.35 -2.95 -10.29
CA SER A 813 -14.31 -2.66 -11.31
C SER A 813 -13.62 -1.30 -11.12
N SER A 814 -14.36 -0.26 -10.74
CA SER A 814 -13.79 1.07 -10.46
C SER A 814 -14.45 1.70 -9.25
N CYS A 815 -13.67 2.16 -8.27
CA CYS A 815 -14.21 2.72 -7.04
C CYS A 815 -13.44 3.93 -6.56
N GLU A 816 -14.17 5.01 -6.36
CA GLU A 816 -13.66 6.22 -5.76
C GLU A 816 -14.41 6.51 -4.47
N VAL A 817 -13.65 6.69 -3.39
CA VAL A 817 -14.14 7.19 -2.11
C VAL A 817 -13.71 8.64 -1.95
N CYS A 818 -14.59 9.48 -1.43
CA CYS A 818 -14.30 10.88 -1.18
C CYS A 818 -15.12 11.40 0.01
N LEU A 819 -14.61 12.45 0.66
CA LEU A 819 -14.98 12.84 2.04
C LEU A 819 -15.80 14.14 2.12
N PHE A 820 -16.30 14.66 0.99
CA PHE A 820 -17.01 15.94 0.90
C PHE A 820 -18.33 15.78 0.15
N SER A 821 -19.33 16.60 0.49
CA SER A 821 -20.70 16.43 -0.01
C SER A 821 -20.79 16.41 -1.54
N GLY A 822 -21.46 15.40 -2.09
CA GLY A 822 -21.72 15.25 -3.53
C GLY A 822 -20.48 14.95 -4.38
N CYS A 823 -19.33 14.65 -3.78
CA CYS A 823 -18.07 14.38 -4.50
C CYS A 823 -18.10 13.15 -5.41
N ASN A 824 -19.02 12.21 -5.13
CA ASN A 824 -19.22 10.98 -5.89
C ASN A 824 -20.06 11.21 -7.16
N ASN A 825 -19.77 12.26 -7.93
CA ASN A 825 -20.56 12.72 -9.07
C ASN A 825 -19.95 12.42 -10.46
N LYS A 826 -18.69 12.00 -10.54
CA LYS A 826 -18.01 11.72 -11.81
C LYS A 826 -18.73 10.65 -12.64
N VAL A 827 -18.63 10.76 -13.96
CA VAL A 827 -19.08 9.73 -14.91
C VAL A 827 -18.32 8.42 -14.68
N ASN A 828 -19.03 7.29 -14.77
CA ASN A 828 -18.56 5.90 -14.65
C ASN A 828 -17.13 5.67 -15.18
N SER A 829 -16.87 6.02 -16.44
CA SER A 829 -15.57 5.76 -17.10
C SER A 829 -14.42 6.66 -16.62
N ALA A 830 -14.70 7.64 -15.76
CA ALA A 830 -13.73 8.53 -15.11
C ALA A 830 -13.65 8.30 -13.58
N VAL A 831 -14.31 7.26 -13.07
CA VAL A 831 -14.14 6.79 -11.68
C VAL A 831 -12.84 5.99 -11.64
N GLY A 832 -11.93 6.35 -10.73
CA GLY A 832 -10.64 5.66 -10.62
C GLY A 832 -10.78 4.18 -10.27
N ALA A 833 -9.85 3.36 -10.77
CA ALA A 833 -9.65 2.01 -10.23
C ALA A 833 -9.26 2.07 -8.75
N ILE A 834 -9.40 0.93 -8.06
CA ILE A 834 -9.41 0.88 -6.59
C ILE A 834 -8.00 0.68 -6.05
N GLU A 835 -7.43 1.72 -5.41
CA GLU A 835 -6.17 1.64 -4.65
C GLU A 835 -6.40 2.11 -3.19
N PRO A 836 -6.29 1.27 -2.16
CA PRO A 836 -6.56 1.67 -0.77
C PRO A 836 -5.35 2.29 -0.02
N PRO A 837 -5.54 2.96 1.15
CA PRO A 837 -4.64 4.04 1.60
C PRO A 837 -4.02 3.95 3.02
N VAL A 838 -2.81 4.51 3.18
CA VAL A 838 -1.96 4.66 4.42
C VAL A 838 -2.66 5.34 5.61
N ARG A 839 -2.44 4.87 6.87
CA ARG A 839 -2.01 5.70 8.04
C ARG A 839 -1.71 4.99 9.37
N THR A 840 -0.43 5.03 9.76
CA THR A 840 0.17 5.48 11.04
C THR A 840 -0.57 5.26 12.39
N THR A 841 0.14 4.70 13.38
CA THR A 841 -0.08 4.97 14.82
C THR A 841 1.10 5.71 15.45
N THR A 842 0.85 6.52 16.48
CA THR A 842 1.83 7.40 17.14
C THR A 842 1.93 7.12 18.64
N PRO A 843 3.13 6.92 19.21
CA PRO A 843 3.34 7.07 20.65
C PRO A 843 3.27 8.55 21.08
N GLY A 844 2.73 8.82 22.26
CA GLY A 844 2.41 10.18 22.74
C GLY A 844 3.59 11.04 23.18
N PRO A 845 3.35 12.34 23.49
CA PRO A 845 4.38 13.31 23.80
C PRO A 845 4.97 13.13 25.20
N THR A 846 6.28 13.35 25.32
CA THR A 846 6.96 13.58 26.60
C THR A 846 6.61 14.97 27.13
N GLY A 847 6.21 15.05 28.40
CA GLY A 847 5.93 16.31 29.09
C GLY A 847 6.31 16.23 30.57
N ASP A 848 7.00 17.26 31.06
CA ASP A 848 7.43 17.40 32.46
C ASP A 848 6.27 17.49 33.45
N ALA A 849 6.38 16.83 34.62
CA ALA A 849 5.96 17.37 35.93
C ALA A 849 6.31 16.46 37.13
N THR A 850 7.27 16.91 37.95
CA THR A 850 7.32 16.85 39.43
C THR A 850 6.48 15.81 40.22
N THR A 851 7.10 15.00 41.09
CA THR A 851 7.08 15.12 42.59
C THR A 851 7.81 13.94 43.29
N PRO A 852 8.20 14.05 44.60
CA PRO A 852 9.26 13.22 45.19
C PRO A 852 8.83 12.26 46.33
N VAL A 853 9.48 11.09 46.42
CA VAL A 853 9.60 10.27 47.66
C VAL A 853 10.97 9.58 47.69
N GLY A 854 11.58 9.49 48.89
CA GLY A 854 12.89 8.85 49.17
C GLY A 854 12.93 7.32 49.03
N SER A 855 13.97 6.61 49.50
CA SER A 855 15.02 6.96 50.48
C SER A 855 16.19 5.95 50.41
N TYR A 856 17.34 6.26 51.03
CA TYR A 856 18.53 5.40 51.27
C TYR A 856 19.36 4.99 50.01
N ALA A 857 20.69 4.78 50.05
CA ALA A 857 21.78 5.20 50.97
C ALA A 857 23.17 4.89 50.31
N VAL A 858 24.29 5.34 50.94
CA VAL A 858 25.70 4.92 50.70
C VAL A 858 26.32 5.40 49.35
N ARG A 859 27.15 6.46 49.27
CA ARG A 859 28.58 6.68 49.67
C ARG A 859 29.65 6.18 48.67
N ILE A 860 30.79 6.92 48.61
CA ILE A 860 32.15 6.52 48.12
C ILE A 860 32.30 6.48 46.57
N VAL A 861 33.32 7.03 45.88
CA VAL A 861 34.47 7.92 46.23
C VAL A 861 35.11 8.54 44.94
N MET A 862 35.68 9.75 45.01
CA MET A 862 37.05 10.18 44.57
C MET A 862 37.68 9.48 43.31
N LEU A 863 38.24 10.10 42.25
CA LEU A 863 39.20 11.22 42.08
C LEU A 863 39.32 11.66 40.59
N LEU A 864 39.44 12.96 40.24
CA LEU A 864 40.64 13.74 39.80
C LEU A 864 41.43 13.32 38.52
N GLY A 865 41.81 14.35 37.73
CA GLY A 865 42.80 14.32 36.62
C GLY A 865 42.14 14.51 35.23
N LEU A 866 42.02 15.70 34.61
CA LEU A 866 42.86 16.91 34.60
C LEU A 866 44.25 16.69 33.97
N TRP A 867 44.38 16.86 32.65
CA TRP A 867 45.14 17.97 32.02
C TRP A 867 45.01 17.99 30.47
N LEU A 868 45.11 19.19 29.91
CA LEU A 868 45.22 19.46 28.47
C LEU A 868 46.69 19.36 28.01
N VAL A 869 46.94 19.22 26.71
CA VAL A 869 47.72 20.18 25.88
C VAL A 869 47.81 19.72 24.41
N ARG A 870 47.64 20.69 23.50
CA ARG A 870 47.76 20.68 22.03
C ARG A 870 49.24 20.61 21.55
N PRO A 871 49.56 20.71 20.24
CA PRO A 871 48.87 20.22 19.02
C PRO A 871 49.82 19.43 18.08
N HIS A 872 49.27 18.85 17.02
CA HIS A 872 49.73 19.13 15.64
C HIS A 872 48.54 19.11 14.69
#